data_AF-A0A8C5P655-F1
#
_entry.id   AF-A0A8C5P655-F1
#
_cell.length_a   1.000
_cell.length_b   1.000
_cell.length_c   1.000
_cell.angle_alpha   90.00
_cell.angle_beta   90.00
_cell.angle_gamma   90.00
#
_symmetry.space_group_name_H-M   'P 1'
#
loop_
_entity.id
_entity.type
_entity.pdbx_description
1 polymer ?
#
loop_
_entity_poly.entity_id
_entity_poly.type
_entity_poly.pdbx_seq_one_letter_code
_entity_poly.pdbx_strand_id
1 'polypeptide(L)'
;MEDGETRSGGSGSSGSISRELGRGFVYYNKNLGRLHQNLRDTKKFFRDIKHTYSGGPCGPDCDLSRGADLGQLQCIAFPRQEEEYLKLIVRCRPCIFVLGQNCCARGRVANALLGDQLLPVGVCCGPESCKRRRIHFRYGKQTLVSLALPEQYELVHHLVSHQGKWDTIPEEDLEVPEDEEDPAHRLAELEVTMPQQLLQDVDIVVAPCRCSQAVTTTLDDYIAGVQAIIVYAVSEDLLTTKDEEELSDIKAKYKLPVFFIRTSPTKDKIIGSQDTVRLPLYEQLTELGYLKKGVCSCGAAGSGSPGPSILVEQFEKLRQLGTFSRQVLQMHLVDAAMVLNLVHSRCLDLFINKAFDMRRDLQITPKRLEYTRQKESELYESLMRISDRKQEELKDMIVETLNSMREQLLDDAANMQFKDLVIPQNGEPIGTQEVKSCILQIKELIISRLNQAVVNKLISSVDYLRESFVGTLERCLRSLERSQQESSSVTSVHLKQILNAAYHVEVTFNSGSTVTRMVWEQIVQIIQRITWVSPPAITPEWKRRVAQDAMESLSASKLAKNICSQFCKRLKSSHEAFAASLKQLEVGHCGRLEKTEDLWLKVRKDHAPRLARLSLESRSLQDMLLHGKPRLGRELGRGQYGVVYLCDSWGGHFPCALKSVVPPDDKHWNDLALEFHYMRSLPKHERLVDLHGSVIDYSYGGGSSIAVLLITERLHRDLYAGLKAGLSLETRLQIALDVVEGIRFLHSQGLIHRDIKLKNVLLDKKNRAKITDLGFCKPEAMMSGSIVGTPIHMAPELFSGKYDNSVDVYAFGILFWYVCSGSVKLPEAFERCSSKDHLWNNVRKGVRPERLPIFDEECWKLMEAGWNGDPSERPLLGIVQPMLQANLESSPTCCSGNPKAPCSSRNVTSVKGAKALEMEKF
;
A
#
# COMPACT_ATOMS: atom_id res chain seq x y z
N MET A 1 5.54 34.38 -35.96
CA MET A 1 5.23 35.27 -37.09
C MET A 1 3.76 35.57 -36.99
N GLU A 2 3.43 36.74 -36.45
CA GLU A 2 2.06 37.26 -36.40
C GLU A 2 2.04 38.44 -37.37
N ASP A 3 1.34 38.28 -38.49
CA ASP A 3 1.00 39.39 -39.37
C ASP A 3 -0.29 40.04 -38.87
N GLY A 4 -0.23 41.36 -38.75
CA GLY A 4 -1.33 42.20 -38.33
C GLY A 4 -2.26 42.54 -39.49
N GLU A 5 -3.57 42.49 -39.22
CA GLU A 5 -4.57 43.22 -39.98
C GLU A 5 -5.41 44.08 -39.04
N THR A 6 -5.46 45.36 -39.38
CA THR A 6 -6.23 46.42 -38.72
C THR A 6 -7.54 46.73 -39.46
N ARG A 7 -8.56 47.13 -38.67
CA ARG A 7 -9.87 47.77 -38.99
C ARG A 7 -11.04 46.77 -39.12
N SER A 8 -12.23 46.99 -38.56
CA SER A 8 -13.01 48.22 -38.30
C SER A 8 -13.84 48.15 -37.00
N GLY A 9 -14.05 49.31 -36.36
CA GLY A 9 -14.80 49.44 -35.11
C GLY A 9 -16.33 49.34 -35.26
N GLY A 10 -16.96 48.63 -34.32
CA GLY A 10 -18.41 48.55 -34.17
C GLY A 10 -18.98 47.23 -33.62
N SER A 11 -18.37 46.55 -32.63
CA SER A 11 -18.95 45.37 -31.94
C SER A 11 -18.15 44.88 -30.70
N GLY A 12 -17.39 45.77 -30.05
CA GLY A 12 -16.21 45.40 -29.26
C GLY A 12 -16.38 44.56 -27.97
N SER A 13 -17.59 44.33 -27.44
CA SER A 13 -17.77 43.59 -26.17
C SER A 13 -18.25 42.13 -26.36
N SER A 14 -19.17 41.85 -27.29
CA SER A 14 -19.76 40.51 -27.48
C SER A 14 -18.81 39.53 -28.18
N GLY A 15 -18.05 40.00 -29.16
CA GLY A 15 -16.99 39.20 -29.80
C GLY A 15 -15.86 38.80 -28.83
N SER A 16 -15.72 39.49 -27.70
CA SER A 16 -14.71 39.21 -26.68
C SER A 16 -15.08 38.03 -25.77
N ILE A 17 -16.36 37.88 -25.38
CA ILE A 17 -16.77 36.84 -24.42
C ILE A 17 -16.83 35.45 -25.06
N SER A 18 -17.42 35.35 -26.25
CA SER A 18 -17.50 34.07 -26.99
C SER A 18 -16.10 33.52 -27.28
N ARG A 19 -15.14 34.40 -27.63
CA ARG A 19 -13.73 34.04 -27.79
C ARG A 19 -13.07 33.57 -26.49
N GLU A 20 -13.32 34.25 -25.36
CA GLU A 20 -12.74 33.88 -24.06
C GLU A 20 -13.27 32.53 -23.55
N LEU A 21 -14.59 32.33 -23.67
CA LEU A 21 -15.26 31.06 -23.37
C LEU A 21 -14.74 29.94 -24.28
N GLY A 22 -14.70 30.15 -25.60
CA GLY A 22 -14.19 29.18 -26.56
C GLY A 22 -12.76 28.72 -26.24
N ARG A 23 -11.85 29.64 -25.88
CA ARG A 23 -10.49 29.26 -25.42
C ARG A 23 -10.52 28.39 -24.17
N GLY A 24 -11.41 28.69 -23.22
CA GLY A 24 -11.61 27.90 -22.01
C GLY A 24 -12.10 26.49 -22.30
N PHE A 25 -13.10 26.35 -23.16
CA PHE A 25 -13.66 25.04 -23.54
C PHE A 25 -12.69 24.21 -24.37
N VAL A 26 -11.96 24.81 -25.33
CA VAL A 26 -10.90 24.10 -26.08
C VAL A 26 -9.83 23.56 -25.13
N TYR A 27 -9.42 24.36 -24.14
CA TYR A 27 -8.47 23.89 -23.11
C TYR A 27 -9.06 22.75 -22.26
N TYR A 28 -10.32 22.85 -21.83
CA TYR A 28 -11.02 21.79 -21.12
C TYR A 28 -11.11 20.51 -21.95
N ASN A 29 -11.62 20.57 -23.18
CA ASN A 29 -11.81 19.44 -24.09
C ASN A 29 -10.48 18.72 -24.39
N LYS A 30 -9.40 19.48 -24.58
CA LYS A 30 -8.05 18.92 -24.74
C LYS A 30 -7.62 18.07 -23.54
N ASN A 31 -7.87 18.55 -22.32
CA ASN A 31 -7.47 17.86 -21.10
C ASN A 31 -8.45 16.73 -20.71
N LEU A 32 -9.74 16.89 -21.00
CA LEU A 32 -10.74 15.82 -20.93
C LEU A 32 -10.36 14.65 -21.86
N GLY A 33 -9.91 14.93 -23.07
CA GLY A 33 -9.40 13.91 -24.00
C GLY A 33 -8.21 13.13 -23.43
N ARG A 34 -7.31 13.80 -22.70
CA ARG A 34 -6.18 13.15 -22.00
C ARG A 34 -6.65 12.27 -20.84
N LEU A 35 -7.58 12.76 -20.02
CA LEU A 35 -8.19 11.99 -18.95
C LEU A 35 -8.89 10.75 -19.50
N HIS A 36 -9.65 10.90 -20.58
CA HIS A 36 -10.35 9.81 -21.25
C HIS A 36 -9.39 8.76 -21.80
N GLN A 37 -8.28 9.19 -22.44
CA GLN A 37 -7.25 8.27 -22.92
C GLN A 37 -6.60 7.50 -21.76
N ASN A 38 -6.22 8.19 -20.68
CA ASN A 38 -5.65 7.56 -19.50
C ASN A 38 -6.61 6.55 -18.85
N LEU A 39 -7.91 6.89 -18.72
CA LEU A 39 -8.94 5.97 -18.23
C LEU A 39 -9.10 4.73 -19.14
N ARG A 40 -9.05 4.92 -20.46
CA ARG A 40 -9.12 3.82 -21.44
C ARG A 40 -7.93 2.88 -21.29
N ASP A 41 -6.72 3.41 -21.16
CA ASP A 41 -5.51 2.63 -21.00
C ASP A 41 -5.46 1.92 -19.65
N THR A 42 -6.00 2.55 -18.61
CA THR A 42 -6.21 1.94 -17.29
C THR A 42 -7.16 0.74 -17.36
N LYS A 43 -8.32 0.89 -18.02
CA LYS A 43 -9.24 -0.22 -18.24
C LYS A 43 -8.62 -1.33 -19.09
N LYS A 44 -7.80 -0.98 -20.08
CA LYS A 44 -7.04 -1.97 -20.86
C LYS A 44 -6.06 -2.72 -19.94
N PHE A 45 -5.29 -2.01 -19.11
CA PHE A 45 -4.37 -2.63 -18.16
C PHE A 45 -5.05 -3.66 -17.24
N PHE A 46 -6.19 -3.30 -16.61
CA PHE A 46 -6.91 -4.23 -15.73
C PHE A 46 -7.58 -5.40 -16.49
N ARG A 47 -7.93 -5.22 -17.77
CA ARG A 47 -8.39 -6.34 -18.62
C ARG A 47 -7.24 -7.25 -19.01
N ASP A 48 -6.08 -6.70 -19.36
CA ASP A 48 -4.89 -7.46 -19.74
C ASP A 48 -4.42 -8.33 -18.56
N ILE A 49 -4.29 -7.76 -17.35
CA ILE A 49 -3.88 -8.53 -16.17
C ILE A 49 -4.89 -9.63 -15.86
N LYS A 50 -6.20 -9.36 -15.98
CA LYS A 50 -7.22 -10.39 -15.81
C LYS A 50 -7.02 -11.48 -16.86
N HIS A 51 -6.98 -11.15 -18.15
CA HIS A 51 -6.88 -12.15 -19.23
C HIS A 51 -5.61 -13.01 -19.15
N THR A 52 -4.44 -12.39 -18.89
CA THR A 52 -3.16 -13.10 -18.78
C THR A 52 -3.17 -14.17 -17.69
N TYR A 53 -3.90 -13.93 -16.59
CA TYR A 53 -3.91 -14.82 -15.42
C TYR A 53 -5.25 -15.52 -15.17
N SER A 54 -6.30 -15.30 -15.98
CA SER A 54 -7.62 -15.95 -15.81
C SER A 54 -7.96 -17.10 -16.76
N GLY A 55 -7.03 -17.50 -17.63
CA GLY A 55 -7.16 -18.69 -18.46
C GLY A 55 -8.05 -18.49 -19.69
N GLY A 56 -7.49 -18.66 -20.88
CA GLY A 56 -8.26 -19.00 -22.08
C GLY A 56 -8.79 -20.44 -21.98
N PRO A 57 -9.69 -20.87 -22.89
CA PRO A 57 -10.32 -22.19 -22.82
C PRO A 57 -9.25 -23.29 -22.95
N CYS A 58 -9.06 -24.09 -21.89
CA CYS A 58 -8.17 -25.26 -21.91
C CYS A 58 -8.96 -26.52 -22.32
N GLY A 59 -8.32 -27.35 -23.16
CA GLY A 59 -8.72 -28.74 -23.41
C GLY A 59 -8.59 -29.63 -22.16
N PRO A 60 -8.96 -30.91 -22.25
CA PRO A 60 -9.43 -31.72 -21.12
C PRO A 60 -8.40 -32.07 -20.02
N ASP A 61 -7.11 -31.75 -20.17
CA ASP A 61 -6.04 -32.29 -19.31
C ASP A 61 -5.24 -31.23 -18.53
N CYS A 62 -5.88 -30.25 -17.88
CA CYS A 62 -5.17 -29.26 -17.04
C CYS A 62 -5.50 -29.38 -15.54
N ASP A 63 -4.44 -29.64 -14.77
CA ASP A 63 -4.35 -29.80 -13.30
C ASP A 63 -5.20 -28.82 -12.46
N LEU A 64 -5.82 -29.37 -11.40
CA LEU A 64 -6.59 -28.69 -10.35
C LEU A 64 -5.79 -27.64 -9.53
N SER A 65 -4.47 -27.50 -9.74
CA SER A 65 -3.60 -26.56 -9.02
C SER A 65 -3.72 -25.12 -9.49
N ARG A 66 -4.21 -24.86 -10.72
CA ARG A 66 -4.36 -23.49 -11.28
C ARG A 66 -5.49 -22.67 -10.66
N GLY A 67 -6.48 -23.30 -10.03
CA GLY A 67 -7.62 -22.62 -9.42
C GLY A 67 -7.27 -21.81 -8.16
N ALA A 68 -6.20 -22.17 -7.45
CA ALA A 68 -5.76 -21.48 -6.23
C ALA A 68 -4.99 -20.17 -6.51
N ASP A 69 -4.27 -20.09 -7.63
CA ASP A 69 -3.51 -18.90 -8.03
C ASP A 69 -4.42 -17.74 -8.49
N LEU A 70 -5.60 -18.08 -9.04
CA LEU A 70 -6.64 -17.15 -9.51
C LEU A 70 -7.29 -16.32 -8.38
N GLY A 71 -7.37 -16.86 -7.17
CA GLY A 71 -7.92 -16.14 -6.00
C GLY A 71 -7.01 -15.01 -5.53
N GLN A 72 -5.69 -15.16 -5.68
CA GLN A 72 -4.71 -14.25 -5.10
C GLN A 72 -4.59 -12.90 -5.85
N LEU A 73 -4.93 -12.86 -7.14
CA LEU A 73 -4.87 -11.64 -7.97
C LEU A 73 -6.20 -10.87 -8.01
N GLN A 74 -7.26 -11.36 -7.36
CA GLN A 74 -8.55 -10.65 -7.28
C GLN A 74 -8.45 -9.30 -6.58
N CYS A 75 -7.43 -9.10 -5.74
CA CYS A 75 -7.16 -7.83 -5.08
C CYS A 75 -6.72 -6.72 -6.04
N ILE A 76 -6.29 -7.06 -7.27
CA ILE A 76 -5.88 -6.09 -8.30
C ILE A 76 -7.01 -5.92 -9.32
N ALA A 77 -7.95 -5.05 -8.99
CA ALA A 77 -9.08 -4.71 -9.85
C ALA A 77 -9.33 -3.21 -9.85
N PHE A 78 -9.96 -2.71 -10.91
CA PHE A 78 -10.50 -1.35 -10.94
C PHE A 78 -11.73 -1.32 -10.01
N PRO A 79 -11.73 -0.50 -8.94
CA PRO A 79 -12.92 -0.30 -8.12
C PRO A 79 -14.13 0.21 -8.92
N ARG A 80 -15.29 -0.45 -8.77
CA ARG A 80 -16.48 -0.18 -9.61
C ARG A 80 -17.04 1.24 -9.45
N GLN A 81 -17.06 1.78 -8.22
CA GLN A 81 -17.64 3.10 -7.95
C GLN A 81 -16.85 4.20 -8.64
N GLU A 82 -15.53 4.16 -8.52
CA GLU A 82 -14.59 5.07 -9.17
C GLU A 82 -14.63 4.91 -10.69
N GLU A 83 -14.77 3.68 -11.20
CA GLU A 83 -14.90 3.43 -12.63
C GLU A 83 -16.16 4.09 -13.22
N GLU A 84 -17.31 3.94 -12.55
CA GLU A 84 -18.58 4.53 -13.00
C GLU A 84 -18.56 6.06 -12.89
N TYR A 85 -18.03 6.61 -11.79
CA TYR A 85 -17.84 8.05 -11.65
C TYR A 85 -16.97 8.62 -12.79
N LEU A 86 -15.81 8.01 -13.08
CA LEU A 86 -14.91 8.48 -14.13
C LEU A 86 -15.52 8.31 -15.53
N LYS A 87 -16.30 7.25 -15.77
CA LYS A 87 -17.06 7.06 -17.02
C LYS A 87 -18.06 8.17 -17.26
N LEU A 88 -18.73 8.65 -16.20
CA LEU A 88 -19.70 9.72 -16.29
C LEU A 88 -18.99 11.02 -16.70
N ILE A 89 -17.96 11.42 -15.96
CA ILE A 89 -17.23 12.68 -16.19
C ILE A 89 -16.67 12.78 -17.61
N VAL A 90 -16.06 11.72 -18.15
CA VAL A 90 -15.46 11.75 -19.50
C VAL A 90 -16.48 11.78 -20.64
N ARG A 91 -17.76 11.50 -20.36
CA ARG A 91 -18.86 11.54 -21.34
C ARG A 91 -19.65 12.84 -21.28
N CYS A 92 -19.64 13.54 -20.14
CA CYS A 92 -20.39 14.77 -19.95
C CYS A 92 -19.85 15.91 -20.81
N ARG A 93 -20.75 16.52 -21.58
CA ARG A 93 -20.49 17.74 -22.35
C ARG A 93 -20.74 18.97 -21.45
N PRO A 94 -19.97 20.05 -21.56
CA PRO A 94 -20.28 21.29 -20.83
C PRO A 94 -21.63 21.87 -21.23
N CYS A 95 -22.34 22.44 -20.27
CA CYS A 95 -23.59 23.16 -20.50
C CYS A 95 -23.66 24.41 -19.60
N ILE A 96 -24.01 25.56 -20.19
CA ILE A 96 -24.27 26.79 -19.44
C ILE A 96 -25.77 26.90 -19.18
N PHE A 97 -26.15 26.90 -17.90
CA PHE A 97 -27.53 27.14 -17.47
C PHE A 97 -27.72 28.61 -17.14
N VAL A 98 -28.61 29.28 -17.89
CA VAL A 98 -28.98 30.68 -17.67
C VAL A 98 -30.27 30.73 -16.86
N LEU A 99 -30.09 30.98 -15.57
CA LEU A 99 -31.13 31.18 -14.55
C LEU A 99 -31.30 32.68 -14.27
N GLY A 100 -32.31 33.07 -13.49
CA GLY A 100 -32.46 34.45 -13.06
C GLY A 100 -33.90 34.86 -12.75
N GLN A 101 -34.05 36.09 -12.25
CA GLN A 101 -35.30 36.62 -11.70
C GLN A 101 -36.45 36.71 -12.73
N ASN A 102 -36.14 37.01 -13.99
CA ASN A 102 -37.15 37.12 -15.05
C ASN A 102 -36.62 36.73 -16.44
N CYS A 103 -37.54 36.55 -17.40
CA CYS A 103 -37.21 36.19 -18.79
C CYS A 103 -36.32 37.23 -19.49
N CYS A 104 -36.51 38.53 -19.23
CA CYS A 104 -35.68 39.58 -19.80
C CYS A 104 -34.22 39.47 -19.36
N ALA A 105 -33.95 39.32 -18.06
CA ALA A 105 -32.61 39.20 -17.52
C ALA A 105 -31.87 38.00 -18.13
N ARG A 106 -32.55 36.86 -18.20
CA ARG A 106 -32.05 35.63 -18.83
C ARG A 106 -31.81 35.82 -20.34
N GLY A 107 -32.74 36.45 -21.03
CA GLY A 107 -32.62 36.78 -22.45
C GLY A 107 -31.44 37.71 -22.76
N ARG A 108 -31.19 38.72 -21.91
CA ARG A 108 -30.01 39.61 -22.06
C ARG A 108 -28.71 38.83 -21.95
N VAL A 109 -28.60 37.93 -20.97
CA VAL A 109 -27.41 37.08 -20.80
C VAL A 109 -27.26 36.13 -21.99
N ALA A 110 -28.31 35.41 -22.38
CA ALA A 110 -28.27 34.48 -23.51
C ALA A 110 -27.86 35.18 -24.82
N ASN A 111 -28.50 36.31 -25.15
CA ASN A 111 -28.14 37.11 -26.32
C ASN A 111 -26.68 37.57 -26.28
N ALA A 112 -26.19 38.00 -25.11
CA ALA A 112 -24.79 38.43 -24.96
C ALA A 112 -23.79 37.28 -25.12
N LEU A 113 -24.14 36.05 -24.70
CA LEU A 113 -23.32 34.85 -24.90
C LEU A 113 -23.29 34.41 -26.37
N LEU A 114 -24.46 34.46 -27.03
CA LEU A 114 -24.61 34.09 -28.43
C LEU A 114 -24.02 35.15 -29.37
N GLY A 115 -23.94 36.40 -28.91
CA GLY A 115 -23.45 37.53 -29.70
C GLY A 115 -24.49 38.07 -30.69
N ASP A 116 -25.70 37.51 -30.67
CA ASP A 116 -26.85 37.86 -31.50
C ASP A 116 -28.07 38.14 -30.62
N GLN A 117 -28.94 39.04 -31.06
CA GLN A 117 -30.17 39.39 -30.36
C GLN A 117 -31.29 38.41 -30.74
N LEU A 118 -31.21 37.15 -30.29
CA LEU A 118 -32.18 36.11 -30.68
C LEU A 118 -33.44 36.12 -29.82
N LEU A 119 -33.32 36.41 -28.52
CA LEU A 119 -34.44 36.44 -27.59
C LEU A 119 -34.98 37.87 -27.41
N PRO A 120 -36.31 38.07 -27.38
CA PRO A 120 -36.90 39.38 -27.13
C PRO A 120 -36.70 39.83 -25.67
N VAL A 121 -36.24 41.09 -25.50
CA VAL A 121 -35.83 41.69 -24.21
C VAL A 121 -36.43 43.08 -23.91
N GLY A 122 -37.28 43.60 -24.80
CA GLY A 122 -37.80 44.98 -24.73
C GLY A 122 -39.06 45.18 -23.89
N VAL A 123 -39.88 44.14 -23.71
CA VAL A 123 -41.12 44.16 -22.91
C VAL A 123 -41.04 42.99 -21.93
N CYS A 124 -40.87 43.29 -20.65
CA CYS A 124 -40.85 42.26 -19.62
C CYS A 124 -42.27 42.01 -19.14
N CYS A 125 -42.80 40.82 -19.42
CA CYS A 125 -43.98 40.32 -18.72
C CYS A 125 -43.72 40.38 -17.21
N GLY A 126 -44.75 40.71 -16.42
CA GLY A 126 -44.64 40.68 -14.96
C GLY A 126 -44.15 39.31 -14.48
N PRO A 127 -43.45 39.23 -13.33
CA PRO A 127 -42.85 37.98 -12.85
C PRO A 127 -43.85 36.82 -12.69
N GLU A 128 -45.15 37.09 -12.62
CA GLU A 128 -46.21 36.09 -12.46
C GLU A 128 -47.00 35.80 -13.76
N SER A 129 -46.79 36.52 -14.86
CA SER A 129 -47.53 36.33 -16.11
C SER A 129 -46.71 35.71 -17.25
N CYS A 130 -45.39 35.63 -17.12
CA CYS A 130 -44.53 35.02 -18.13
C CYS A 130 -44.69 33.49 -18.17
N LYS A 131 -45.04 32.93 -19.33
CA LYS A 131 -45.18 31.47 -19.56
C LYS A 131 -44.11 30.91 -20.49
N ARG A 132 -42.95 31.58 -20.59
CA ARG A 132 -41.87 31.11 -21.47
C ARG A 132 -41.36 29.73 -21.05
N ARG A 133 -41.34 28.82 -22.03
CA ARG A 133 -40.81 27.46 -21.91
C ARG A 133 -39.28 27.47 -21.83
N ARG A 134 -38.71 26.31 -21.54
CA ARG A 134 -37.26 26.08 -21.55
C ARG A 134 -36.74 26.23 -22.98
N ILE A 135 -35.53 26.79 -23.13
CA ILE A 135 -34.89 26.99 -24.44
C ILE A 135 -33.52 26.35 -24.43
N HIS A 136 -33.21 25.58 -25.46
CA HIS A 136 -31.97 24.82 -25.58
C HIS A 136 -31.24 25.21 -26.87
N PHE A 137 -30.14 25.96 -26.73
CA PHE A 137 -29.28 26.32 -27.85
C PHE A 137 -28.19 25.28 -28.06
N ARG A 138 -28.10 24.74 -29.29
CA ARG A 138 -27.13 23.70 -29.68
C ARG A 138 -26.48 24.03 -31.02
N TYR A 139 -25.37 23.38 -31.31
CA TYR A 139 -24.70 23.58 -32.59
C TYR A 139 -25.49 22.94 -33.74
N GLY A 140 -25.78 23.72 -34.77
CA GLY A 140 -26.38 23.26 -36.02
C GLY A 140 -25.64 23.83 -37.22
N LYS A 141 -25.73 23.17 -38.38
CA LYS A 141 -25.20 23.74 -39.64
C LYS A 141 -26.04 24.90 -40.16
N GLN A 142 -27.29 24.99 -39.72
CA GLN A 142 -28.28 25.99 -40.09
C GLN A 142 -28.99 26.45 -38.83
N THR A 143 -29.56 27.66 -38.86
CA THR A 143 -30.43 28.13 -37.79
C THR A 143 -31.80 27.49 -37.95
N LEU A 144 -32.16 26.59 -37.03
CA LEU A 144 -33.46 25.91 -37.00
C LEU A 144 -34.03 25.98 -35.60
N VAL A 145 -35.35 26.21 -35.54
CA VAL A 145 -36.13 26.21 -34.31
C VAL A 145 -37.10 25.03 -34.38
N SER A 146 -37.12 24.20 -33.34
CA SER A 146 -38.02 23.06 -33.23
C SER A 146 -38.51 22.92 -31.79
N LEU A 147 -39.60 22.17 -31.63
CA LEU A 147 -40.13 21.82 -30.33
C LEU A 147 -39.75 20.38 -30.03
N ALA A 148 -39.07 20.12 -28.92
CA ALA A 148 -38.58 18.79 -28.59
C ALA A 148 -38.91 18.41 -27.14
N LEU A 149 -39.22 17.13 -26.90
CA LEU A 149 -39.18 16.58 -25.55
C LEU A 149 -37.71 16.33 -25.15
N PRO A 150 -37.31 16.58 -23.89
CA PRO A 150 -35.93 16.42 -23.44
C PRO A 150 -35.34 15.05 -23.84
N GLU A 151 -34.41 15.06 -24.79
CA GLU A 151 -33.70 13.88 -25.33
C GLU A 151 -34.55 12.75 -25.95
N GLN A 152 -35.81 13.00 -26.33
CA GLN A 152 -36.72 11.93 -26.78
C GLN A 152 -37.18 12.07 -28.23
N TYR A 153 -37.96 13.10 -28.56
CA TYR A 153 -38.62 13.23 -29.87
C TYR A 153 -38.88 14.70 -30.22
N GLU A 154 -38.70 15.04 -31.50
CA GLU A 154 -39.19 16.29 -32.08
C GLU A 154 -40.71 16.22 -32.24
N LEU A 155 -41.41 17.21 -31.73
CA LEU A 155 -42.86 17.33 -31.86
C LEU A 155 -43.19 18.02 -33.18
N VAL A 156 -44.09 17.41 -33.94
CA VAL A 156 -44.61 18.02 -35.17
C VAL A 156 -45.53 19.17 -34.77
N HIS A 157 -45.05 20.40 -34.91
CA HIS A 157 -45.83 21.61 -34.60
C HIS A 157 -45.59 22.69 -35.64
N HIS A 158 -46.63 23.50 -35.91
CA HIS A 158 -46.49 24.69 -36.75
C HIS A 158 -45.92 25.84 -35.92
N LEU A 159 -44.61 26.07 -36.04
CA LEU A 159 -43.95 27.20 -35.39
C LEU A 159 -44.03 28.46 -36.28
N VAL A 160 -44.22 29.62 -35.66
CA VAL A 160 -44.26 30.91 -36.35
C VAL A 160 -42.91 31.19 -37.02
N SER A 161 -41.82 30.76 -36.39
CA SER A 161 -40.47 30.81 -36.94
C SER A 161 -40.27 30.07 -38.26
N HIS A 162 -41.19 29.17 -38.67
CA HIS A 162 -41.15 28.51 -39.98
C HIS A 162 -41.88 29.28 -41.09
N GLN A 163 -42.68 30.30 -40.73
CA GLN A 163 -43.57 31.01 -41.66
C GLN A 163 -42.93 32.24 -42.32
N GLY A 164 -41.72 32.65 -41.89
CA GLY A 164 -41.05 33.84 -42.41
C GLY A 164 -39.70 34.12 -41.76
N LYS A 165 -39.09 35.26 -42.12
CA LYS A 165 -37.89 35.76 -41.45
C LYS A 165 -38.27 36.49 -40.17
N TRP A 166 -37.47 36.32 -39.15
CA TRP A 166 -37.63 36.95 -37.84
C TRP A 166 -36.29 37.54 -37.38
N ASP A 167 -36.35 38.69 -36.71
CA ASP A 167 -35.16 39.32 -36.11
C ASP A 167 -34.87 38.74 -34.71
N THR A 168 -35.93 38.44 -33.96
CA THR A 168 -35.91 37.68 -32.70
C THR A 168 -36.87 36.51 -32.81
N ILE A 169 -36.63 35.41 -32.09
CA ILE A 169 -37.56 34.29 -32.03
C ILE A 169 -38.96 34.81 -31.62
N PRO A 170 -40.03 34.46 -32.38
CA PRO A 170 -41.40 34.90 -32.08
C PRO A 170 -41.80 34.56 -30.65
N GLU A 171 -42.55 35.44 -29.99
CA GLU A 171 -42.97 35.21 -28.59
C GLU A 171 -43.92 34.01 -28.46
N GLU A 172 -44.70 33.75 -29.50
CA GLU A 172 -45.63 32.62 -29.61
C GLU A 172 -44.91 31.27 -29.55
N ASP A 173 -43.72 31.17 -30.14
CA ASP A 173 -42.90 29.96 -30.10
C ASP A 173 -42.22 29.78 -28.72
N LEU A 174 -42.02 30.88 -27.99
CA LEU A 174 -41.36 30.89 -26.69
C LEU A 174 -42.30 30.57 -25.53
N GLU A 175 -43.61 30.76 -25.66
CA GLU A 175 -44.59 30.57 -24.58
C GLU A 175 -45.36 29.26 -24.70
N VAL A 176 -45.78 28.71 -23.55
CA VAL A 176 -46.73 27.59 -23.51
C VAL A 176 -48.15 28.14 -23.63
N PRO A 177 -48.97 27.72 -24.62
CA PRO A 177 -50.32 28.24 -24.80
C PRO A 177 -51.21 27.98 -23.58
N GLU A 178 -52.13 28.91 -23.27
CA GLU A 178 -52.96 28.83 -22.06
C GLU A 178 -53.94 27.65 -22.06
N ASP A 179 -54.44 27.28 -23.24
CA ASP A 179 -55.45 26.24 -23.46
C ASP A 179 -54.85 24.88 -23.88
N GLU A 180 -53.52 24.73 -23.83
CA GLU A 180 -52.86 23.52 -24.33
C GLU A 180 -53.07 22.35 -23.35
N GLU A 181 -53.95 21.39 -23.68
CA GLU A 181 -54.24 20.22 -22.84
C GLU A 181 -53.19 19.11 -22.97
N ASP A 182 -52.41 19.09 -24.04
CA ASP A 182 -51.42 18.04 -24.27
C ASP A 182 -50.21 18.18 -23.32
N PRO A 183 -49.99 17.20 -22.41
CA PRO A 183 -48.83 17.23 -21.51
C PRO A 183 -47.49 17.22 -22.26
N ALA A 184 -47.42 16.66 -23.47
CA ALA A 184 -46.21 16.68 -24.28
C ALA A 184 -45.83 18.11 -24.68
N HIS A 185 -46.81 18.92 -25.09
CA HIS A 185 -46.57 20.32 -25.48
C HIS A 185 -46.20 21.23 -24.30
N ARG A 186 -46.68 20.90 -23.09
CA ARG A 186 -46.30 21.60 -21.85
C ARG A 186 -44.88 21.27 -21.38
N LEU A 187 -44.43 20.04 -21.61
CA LEU A 187 -43.09 19.56 -21.25
C LEU A 187 -42.03 19.86 -22.31
N ALA A 188 -42.46 20.16 -23.54
CA ALA A 188 -41.56 20.39 -24.65
C ALA A 188 -40.72 21.66 -24.48
N GLU A 189 -39.42 21.53 -24.72
CA GLU A 189 -38.49 22.63 -24.81
C GLU A 189 -38.37 23.14 -26.25
N LEU A 190 -38.01 24.42 -26.37
CA LEU A 190 -37.67 25.02 -27.65
C LEU A 190 -36.19 24.73 -27.95
N GLU A 191 -35.92 23.85 -28.91
CA GLU A 191 -34.56 23.59 -29.37
C GLU A 191 -34.21 24.56 -30.51
N VAL A 192 -33.09 25.26 -30.34
CA VAL A 192 -32.57 26.22 -31.31
C VAL A 192 -31.18 25.75 -31.73
N THR A 193 -31.08 25.19 -32.93
CA THR A 193 -29.78 24.85 -33.52
C THR A 193 -29.27 26.03 -34.34
N MET A 194 -27.98 26.36 -34.28
CA MET A 194 -27.41 27.45 -35.09
C MET A 194 -25.89 27.31 -35.34
N PRO A 195 -25.35 27.89 -36.43
CA PRO A 195 -23.94 27.76 -36.81
C PRO A 195 -23.02 28.70 -36.02
N GLN A 196 -23.12 28.69 -34.69
CA GLN A 196 -22.29 29.52 -33.82
C GLN A 196 -21.09 28.74 -33.28
N GLN A 197 -19.90 29.34 -33.32
CA GLN A 197 -18.66 28.66 -32.92
C GLN A 197 -18.65 28.23 -31.45
N LEU A 198 -19.22 29.03 -30.54
CA LEU A 198 -19.30 28.70 -29.12
C LEU A 198 -20.08 27.39 -28.89
N LEU A 199 -21.19 27.20 -29.61
CA LEU A 199 -22.06 26.04 -29.44
C LEU A 199 -21.43 24.71 -29.87
N GLN A 200 -20.33 24.76 -30.64
CA GLN A 200 -19.56 23.56 -30.99
C GLN A 200 -18.96 22.87 -29.77
N ASP A 201 -18.70 23.62 -28.69
CA ASP A 201 -18.04 23.13 -27.49
C ASP A 201 -18.95 23.09 -26.25
N VAL A 202 -20.04 23.88 -26.23
CA VAL A 202 -20.93 24.02 -25.06
C VAL A 202 -22.39 24.20 -25.47
N ASP A 203 -23.31 23.56 -24.77
CA ASP A 203 -24.74 23.80 -24.97
C ASP A 203 -25.20 24.93 -24.02
N ILE A 204 -26.18 25.74 -24.42
CA ILE A 204 -26.73 26.80 -23.56
C ILE A 204 -28.21 26.52 -23.30
N VAL A 205 -28.58 26.33 -22.04
CA VAL A 205 -29.96 26.11 -21.62
C VAL A 205 -30.46 27.33 -20.85
N VAL A 206 -31.53 27.94 -21.33
CA VAL A 206 -32.23 29.02 -20.64
C VAL A 206 -33.41 28.42 -19.89
N ALA A 207 -33.44 28.64 -18.58
CA ALA A 207 -34.49 28.10 -17.73
C ALA A 207 -35.88 28.66 -18.10
N PRO A 208 -36.96 27.89 -17.89
CA PRO A 208 -38.34 28.34 -18.08
C PRO A 208 -38.75 29.39 -17.03
N CYS A 209 -39.78 30.19 -17.31
CA CYS A 209 -40.42 31.04 -16.28
C CYS A 209 -41.03 30.17 -15.16
N ARG A 210 -41.00 30.64 -13.91
CA ARG A 210 -41.44 29.87 -12.72
C ARG A 210 -42.89 29.35 -12.83
N CYS A 211 -43.76 30.09 -13.52
CA CYS A 211 -45.15 29.70 -13.77
C CYS A 211 -45.28 28.50 -14.73
N SER A 212 -44.25 28.23 -15.54
CA SER A 212 -44.21 27.08 -16.45
C SER A 212 -43.61 25.84 -15.79
N GLN A 213 -42.42 25.97 -15.19
CA GLN A 213 -41.74 24.86 -14.52
C GLN A 213 -40.72 25.37 -13.49
N ALA A 214 -40.49 24.58 -12.43
CA ALA A 214 -39.45 24.87 -11.45
C ALA A 214 -38.04 24.73 -12.06
N VAL A 215 -37.13 25.62 -11.66
CA VAL A 215 -35.73 25.60 -12.10
C VAL A 215 -35.00 24.33 -11.65
N THR A 216 -35.32 23.82 -10.46
CA THR A 216 -34.76 22.56 -9.94
C THR A 216 -35.12 21.37 -10.83
N THR A 217 -36.32 21.32 -11.40
CA THR A 217 -36.70 20.29 -12.38
C THR A 217 -35.85 20.40 -13.64
N THR A 218 -35.58 21.62 -14.12
CA THR A 218 -34.67 21.83 -15.26
C THR A 218 -33.27 21.32 -14.97
N LEU A 219 -32.76 21.56 -13.77
CA LEU A 219 -31.45 21.07 -13.38
C LEU A 219 -31.43 19.55 -13.20
N ASP A 220 -32.50 18.94 -12.66
CA ASP A 220 -32.61 17.48 -12.52
C ASP A 220 -32.57 16.75 -13.86
N ASP A 221 -33.22 17.31 -14.88
CA ASP A 221 -33.28 16.71 -16.22
C ASP A 221 -31.88 16.59 -16.87
N TYR A 222 -30.94 17.49 -16.56
CA TYR A 222 -29.63 17.55 -17.23
C TYR A 222 -28.42 17.25 -16.35
N ILE A 223 -28.42 17.62 -15.07
CA ILE A 223 -27.20 17.63 -14.24
C ILE A 223 -26.54 16.26 -14.16
N ALA A 224 -27.30 15.17 -14.27
CA ALA A 224 -26.74 13.81 -14.30
C ALA A 224 -25.91 13.52 -15.55
N GLY A 225 -26.13 14.23 -16.67
CA GLY A 225 -25.51 13.96 -17.97
C GLY A 225 -24.56 15.06 -18.49
N VAL A 226 -24.52 16.24 -17.86
CA VAL A 226 -23.74 17.39 -18.34
C VAL A 226 -22.84 18.00 -17.28
N GLN A 227 -21.79 18.69 -17.73
CA GLN A 227 -20.93 19.46 -16.86
C GLN A 227 -21.48 20.90 -16.73
N ALA A 228 -22.25 21.13 -15.66
CA ALA A 228 -23.03 22.35 -15.49
C ALA A 228 -22.19 23.58 -15.09
N ILE A 229 -22.46 24.70 -15.75
CA ILE A 229 -22.00 26.06 -15.40
C ILE A 229 -23.25 26.90 -15.13
N ILE A 230 -23.46 27.32 -13.88
CA ILE A 230 -24.67 28.04 -13.50
C ILE A 230 -24.44 29.54 -13.56
N VAL A 231 -25.28 30.23 -14.34
CA VAL A 231 -25.34 31.70 -14.41
C VAL A 231 -26.68 32.16 -13.87
N TYR A 232 -26.68 33.08 -12.91
CA TYR A 232 -27.90 33.65 -12.34
C TYR A 232 -27.99 35.14 -12.67
N ALA A 233 -28.95 35.50 -13.51
CA ALA A 233 -29.20 36.86 -13.96
C ALA A 233 -30.10 37.62 -12.98
N VAL A 234 -29.57 38.70 -12.40
CA VAL A 234 -30.27 39.59 -11.47
C VAL A 234 -30.66 40.86 -12.21
N SER A 235 -31.93 41.26 -12.19
CA SER A 235 -32.40 42.51 -12.80
C SER A 235 -32.75 43.59 -11.79
N GLU A 236 -33.14 43.20 -10.58
CA GLU A 236 -33.56 44.09 -9.50
C GLU A 236 -32.42 44.42 -8.53
N ASP A 237 -32.65 45.38 -7.63
CA ASP A 237 -31.71 45.75 -6.57
C ASP A 237 -31.55 44.68 -5.48
N LEU A 238 -32.58 43.84 -5.29
CA LEU A 238 -32.71 42.85 -4.23
C LEU A 238 -33.23 41.52 -4.77
N LEU A 239 -32.92 40.43 -4.07
CA LEU A 239 -33.59 39.15 -4.24
C LEU A 239 -34.97 39.20 -3.56
N THR A 240 -35.98 38.68 -4.24
CA THR A 240 -37.29 38.43 -3.65
C THR A 240 -37.27 37.17 -2.79
N THR A 241 -38.26 36.97 -1.92
CA THR A 241 -38.36 35.74 -1.11
C THR A 241 -38.38 34.47 -1.97
N LYS A 242 -39.08 34.51 -3.12
CA LYS A 242 -39.10 33.41 -4.10
C LYS A 242 -37.71 33.16 -4.74
N ASP A 243 -36.90 34.20 -4.93
CA ASP A 243 -35.52 34.05 -5.43
C ASP A 243 -34.61 33.41 -4.39
N GLU A 244 -34.77 33.80 -3.12
CA GLU A 244 -34.02 33.22 -2.00
C GLU A 244 -34.35 31.73 -1.80
N GLU A 245 -35.62 31.35 -1.89
CA GLU A 245 -36.07 29.95 -1.83
C GLU A 245 -35.46 29.13 -2.98
N GLU A 246 -35.57 29.60 -4.23
CA GLU A 246 -35.00 28.94 -5.41
C GLU A 246 -33.48 28.75 -5.29
N LEU A 247 -32.76 29.80 -4.87
CA LEU A 247 -31.32 29.75 -4.67
C LEU A 247 -30.93 28.84 -3.50
N SER A 248 -31.73 28.79 -2.44
CA SER A 248 -31.53 27.86 -1.32
C SER A 248 -31.66 26.40 -1.77
N ASP A 249 -32.69 26.10 -2.57
CA ASP A 249 -32.92 24.76 -3.12
C ASP A 249 -31.78 24.29 -4.04
N ILE A 250 -31.34 25.16 -4.95
CA ILE A 250 -30.20 24.89 -5.83
C ILE A 250 -28.95 24.57 -5.01
N LYS A 251 -28.69 25.35 -3.95
CA LYS A 251 -27.51 25.17 -3.10
C LYS A 251 -27.58 23.86 -2.33
N ALA A 252 -28.72 23.56 -1.72
CA ALA A 252 -28.92 22.37 -0.91
C ALA A 252 -28.76 21.10 -1.74
N LYS A 253 -29.32 21.09 -2.96
CA LYS A 253 -29.36 19.91 -3.82
C LYS A 253 -28.06 19.67 -4.59
N TYR A 254 -27.47 20.69 -5.20
CA TYR A 254 -26.37 20.51 -6.16
C TYR A 254 -25.00 20.96 -5.63
N LYS A 255 -24.95 21.89 -4.67
CA LYS A 255 -23.70 22.45 -4.11
C LYS A 255 -22.72 22.98 -5.19
N LEU A 256 -23.27 23.52 -6.29
CA LEU A 256 -22.49 24.04 -7.42
C LEU A 256 -22.16 25.53 -7.23
N PRO A 257 -21.00 26.00 -7.71
CA PRO A 257 -20.71 27.42 -7.86
C PRO A 257 -21.70 28.10 -8.81
N VAL A 258 -22.04 29.36 -8.51
CA VAL A 258 -22.97 30.18 -9.29
C VAL A 258 -22.31 31.50 -9.68
N PHE A 259 -22.44 31.87 -10.95
CA PHE A 259 -22.04 33.17 -11.48
C PHE A 259 -23.23 34.12 -11.45
N PHE A 260 -23.28 35.01 -10.47
CA PHE A 260 -24.32 36.04 -10.39
C PHE A 260 -23.92 37.25 -11.25
N ILE A 261 -24.82 37.68 -12.13
CA ILE A 261 -24.59 38.83 -13.00
C ILE A 261 -25.78 39.79 -12.94
N ARG A 262 -25.49 41.06 -12.71
CA ARG A 262 -26.49 42.12 -12.78
C ARG A 262 -26.69 42.57 -14.22
N THR A 263 -27.95 42.61 -14.65
CA THR A 263 -28.35 42.88 -16.05
C THR A 263 -28.95 44.26 -16.27
N SER A 264 -29.24 45.01 -15.21
CA SER A 264 -29.75 46.38 -15.25
C SER A 264 -28.76 47.32 -14.55
N PRO A 265 -28.50 48.52 -15.08
CA PRO A 265 -27.64 49.50 -14.41
C PRO A 265 -28.25 49.93 -13.07
N THR A 266 -27.43 50.03 -12.03
CA THR A 266 -27.83 50.52 -10.71
C THR A 266 -28.38 51.95 -10.83
N LYS A 267 -29.53 52.22 -10.21
CA LYS A 267 -30.12 53.58 -10.18
C LYS A 267 -29.29 54.57 -9.37
N ASP A 268 -28.33 54.10 -8.58
CA ASP A 268 -27.48 54.94 -7.73
C ASP A 268 -26.27 55.51 -8.46
N LYS A 269 -26.21 56.84 -8.40
CA LYS A 269 -25.11 57.69 -8.87
C LYS A 269 -23.82 57.37 -8.12
N ILE A 270 -22.72 57.56 -8.83
CA ILE A 270 -21.34 57.71 -8.34
C ILE A 270 -21.32 58.41 -6.98
N ILE A 271 -20.89 57.70 -5.93
CA ILE A 271 -20.33 58.31 -4.74
C ILE A 271 -18.87 57.89 -4.70
N GLY A 272 -17.99 58.89 -4.77
CA GLY A 272 -16.55 58.70 -4.63
C GLY A 272 -16.16 58.32 -3.19
N SER A 273 -14.90 57.91 -3.06
CA SER A 273 -14.15 57.67 -1.80
C SER A 273 -14.58 56.48 -0.92
N GLN A 274 -13.73 55.46 -0.97
CA GLN A 274 -13.10 54.71 0.14
C GLN A 274 -13.90 54.07 1.29
N ASP A 275 -15.22 54.19 1.40
CA ASP A 275 -15.99 53.42 2.39
C ASP A 275 -16.90 52.38 1.72
N THR A 276 -16.56 51.10 1.91
CA THR A 276 -17.30 49.93 1.40
C THR A 276 -18.63 49.76 2.13
N VAL A 277 -19.67 50.51 1.72
CA VAL A 277 -21.05 50.10 1.98
C VAL A 277 -21.30 48.85 1.15
N ARG A 278 -21.41 47.69 1.82
CA ARG A 278 -21.77 46.43 1.13
C ARG A 278 -23.19 46.60 0.58
N LEU A 279 -23.35 46.40 -0.72
CA LEU A 279 -24.64 46.49 -1.38
C LEU A 279 -25.60 45.43 -0.80
N PRO A 280 -26.89 45.73 -0.60
CA PRO A 280 -27.87 44.80 0.00
C PRO A 280 -27.92 43.40 -0.66
N LEU A 281 -27.82 43.33 -1.99
CA LEU A 281 -27.76 42.06 -2.74
C LEU A 281 -26.56 41.18 -2.33
N TYR A 282 -25.40 41.80 -2.08
CA TYR A 282 -24.20 41.08 -1.63
C TYR A 282 -24.43 40.45 -0.25
N GLU A 283 -25.16 41.15 0.64
CA GLU A 283 -25.51 40.63 1.96
C GLU A 283 -26.46 39.44 1.87
N GLN A 284 -27.53 39.54 1.07
CA GLN A 284 -28.46 38.42 0.83
C GLN A 284 -27.73 37.18 0.30
N LEU A 285 -26.85 37.34 -0.70
CA LEU A 285 -26.07 36.22 -1.25
C LEU A 285 -25.03 35.66 -0.27
N THR A 286 -24.55 36.48 0.67
CA THR A 286 -23.66 36.06 1.75
C THR A 286 -24.43 35.27 2.82
N GLU A 287 -25.66 35.67 3.15
CA GLU A 287 -26.54 34.98 4.09
C GLU A 287 -27.01 33.63 3.55
N LEU A 288 -27.34 33.57 2.25
CA LEU A 288 -27.54 32.32 1.51
C LEU A 288 -26.24 31.50 1.40
N GLY A 289 -25.09 32.05 1.80
CA GLY A 289 -23.78 31.42 1.87
C GLY A 289 -23.15 31.10 0.50
N TYR A 290 -23.54 31.81 -0.54
CA TYR A 290 -22.86 31.77 -1.84
C TYR A 290 -21.56 32.59 -1.83
N LEU A 291 -21.56 33.72 -1.11
CA LEU A 291 -20.41 34.63 -0.99
C LEU A 291 -19.79 34.55 0.43
N LYS A 292 -18.48 34.86 0.57
CA LYS A 292 -17.75 34.86 1.85
C LYS A 292 -17.59 36.28 2.41
N LYS A 293 -17.85 36.49 3.71
CA LYS A 293 -17.58 37.78 4.39
C LYS A 293 -16.06 38.07 4.44
N GLY A 294 -15.62 39.17 3.83
CA GLY A 294 -14.28 39.75 4.07
C GLY A 294 -13.16 39.44 3.06
N VAL A 295 -13.45 38.88 1.89
CA VAL A 295 -12.43 38.67 0.84
C VAL A 295 -12.67 39.63 -0.32
N CYS A 296 -11.70 40.50 -0.59
CA CYS A 296 -11.63 41.34 -1.78
C CYS A 296 -11.67 40.45 -3.05
N SER A 297 -12.31 40.92 -4.11
CA SER A 297 -12.58 40.23 -5.39
C SER A 297 -11.34 39.82 -6.23
N CYS A 298 -10.16 39.78 -5.62
CA CYS A 298 -8.95 39.22 -6.21
C CYS A 298 -8.84 37.73 -5.88
N GLY A 299 -9.32 36.89 -6.80
CA GLY A 299 -9.40 35.43 -6.67
C GLY A 299 -8.07 34.69 -6.64
N ALA A 300 -7.41 34.66 -5.48
CA ALA A 300 -6.42 33.63 -5.17
C ALA A 300 -7.11 32.46 -4.47
N ALA A 301 -7.11 31.30 -5.13
CA ALA A 301 -7.72 30.07 -4.62
C ALA A 301 -6.82 29.42 -3.55
N GLY A 302 -7.42 29.11 -2.39
CA GLY A 302 -6.89 28.13 -1.45
C GLY A 302 -7.26 26.72 -1.89
N SER A 303 -6.44 25.75 -1.52
CA SER A 303 -6.54 24.33 -1.89
C SER A 303 -7.88 23.68 -1.50
N GLY A 304 -8.59 23.12 -2.49
CA GLY A 304 -9.51 21.99 -2.29
C GLY A 304 -11.01 22.26 -2.08
N SER A 305 -11.52 23.49 -2.27
CA SER A 305 -12.97 23.75 -2.31
C SER A 305 -13.43 24.11 -3.74
N PRO A 306 -14.69 23.80 -4.14
CA PRO A 306 -15.25 24.35 -5.38
C PRO A 306 -15.01 25.87 -5.40
N GLY A 307 -14.63 26.39 -6.58
CA GLY A 307 -14.36 27.82 -6.74
C GLY A 307 -15.53 28.64 -6.17
N PRO A 308 -15.28 29.76 -5.47
CA PRO A 308 -16.36 30.51 -4.84
C PRO A 308 -17.33 31.01 -5.91
N SER A 309 -18.64 31.01 -5.61
CA SER A 309 -19.60 31.78 -6.38
C SER A 309 -19.16 33.24 -6.43
N ILE A 310 -19.49 33.92 -7.53
CA ILE A 310 -19.07 35.32 -7.73
C ILE A 310 -20.26 36.19 -8.11
N LEU A 311 -20.22 37.45 -7.67
CA LEU A 311 -21.18 38.49 -8.05
C LEU A 311 -20.50 39.53 -8.92
N VAL A 312 -21.04 39.76 -10.11
CA VAL A 312 -20.60 40.77 -11.05
C VAL A 312 -21.69 41.82 -11.20
N GLU A 313 -21.42 43.03 -10.70
CA GLU A 313 -22.40 44.13 -10.64
C GLU A 313 -22.55 44.92 -11.96
N GLN A 314 -21.57 44.81 -12.86
CA GLN A 314 -21.53 45.54 -14.13
C GLN A 314 -21.68 44.56 -15.29
N PHE A 315 -22.73 44.72 -16.10
CA PHE A 315 -23.03 43.78 -17.20
C PHE A 315 -21.91 43.72 -18.24
N GLU A 316 -21.18 44.82 -18.45
CA GLU A 316 -20.03 44.89 -19.36
C GLU A 316 -18.87 43.97 -18.93
N LYS A 317 -18.85 43.55 -17.65
CA LYS A 317 -17.90 42.60 -17.10
C LYS A 317 -18.36 41.13 -17.22
N LEU A 318 -19.42 40.84 -17.96
CA LEU A 318 -19.87 39.46 -18.25
C LEU A 318 -18.74 38.56 -18.78
N ARG A 319 -17.72 39.13 -19.43
CA ARG A 319 -16.50 38.40 -19.84
C ARG A 319 -15.82 37.60 -18.72
N GLN A 320 -15.98 38.01 -17.45
CA GLN A 320 -15.48 37.25 -16.29
C GLN A 320 -16.08 35.83 -16.19
N LEU A 321 -17.22 35.58 -16.85
CA LEU A 321 -17.79 34.25 -17.00
C LEU A 321 -16.80 33.30 -17.67
N GLY A 322 -15.99 33.76 -18.63
CA GLY A 322 -14.95 32.92 -19.26
C GLY A 322 -13.93 32.38 -18.25
N THR A 323 -13.51 33.22 -17.30
CA THR A 323 -12.60 32.82 -16.22
C THR A 323 -13.30 31.93 -15.21
N PHE A 324 -14.54 32.24 -14.82
CA PHE A 324 -15.35 31.41 -13.91
C PHE A 324 -15.61 30.01 -14.47
N SER A 325 -16.10 29.92 -15.71
CA SER A 325 -16.35 28.66 -16.41
C SER A 325 -15.08 27.81 -16.47
N ARG A 326 -13.93 28.41 -16.78
CA ARG A 326 -12.64 27.71 -16.78
C ARG A 326 -12.32 27.12 -15.41
N GLN A 327 -12.52 27.88 -14.33
CA GLN A 327 -12.26 27.41 -12.96
C GLN A 327 -13.18 26.25 -12.58
N VAL A 328 -14.49 26.36 -12.84
CA VAL A 328 -15.46 25.29 -12.57
C VAL A 328 -15.06 24.01 -13.30
N LEU A 329 -14.89 24.09 -14.62
CA LEU A 329 -14.51 22.95 -15.45
C LEU A 329 -13.16 22.32 -15.06
N GLN A 330 -12.18 23.15 -14.73
CA GLN A 330 -10.85 22.72 -14.29
C GLN A 330 -10.93 21.95 -12.98
N MET A 331 -11.78 22.36 -12.02
CA MET A 331 -11.97 21.64 -10.77
C MET A 331 -12.48 20.22 -11.00
N HIS A 332 -13.49 20.05 -11.86
CA HIS A 332 -14.01 18.72 -12.20
C HIS A 332 -12.95 17.80 -12.82
N LEU A 333 -12.09 18.34 -13.70
CA LEU A 333 -10.98 17.57 -14.24
C LEU A 333 -9.94 17.22 -13.18
N VAL A 334 -9.64 18.13 -12.25
CA VAL A 334 -8.70 17.89 -11.15
C VAL A 334 -9.21 16.76 -10.26
N ASP A 335 -10.49 16.79 -9.88
CA ASP A 335 -11.09 15.77 -9.02
C ASP A 335 -11.09 14.40 -9.71
N ALA A 336 -11.46 14.34 -11.00
CA ALA A 336 -11.42 13.10 -11.76
C ALA A 336 -9.99 12.56 -11.95
N ALA A 337 -9.02 13.43 -12.25
CA ALA A 337 -7.61 13.03 -12.34
C ALA A 337 -7.06 12.56 -10.98
N MET A 338 -7.50 13.17 -9.87
CA MET A 338 -7.16 12.77 -8.51
C MET A 338 -7.68 11.37 -8.18
N VAL A 339 -8.97 11.11 -8.44
CA VAL A 339 -9.58 9.78 -8.22
C VAL A 339 -8.85 8.71 -9.02
N LEU A 340 -8.57 8.97 -10.29
CA LEU A 340 -7.82 8.04 -11.14
C LEU A 340 -6.38 7.81 -10.63
N ASN A 341 -5.69 8.86 -10.20
CA ASN A 341 -4.36 8.74 -9.61
C ASN A 341 -4.35 7.96 -8.28
N LEU A 342 -5.38 8.11 -7.46
CA LEU A 342 -5.52 7.36 -6.21
C LEU A 342 -5.69 5.86 -6.48
N VAL A 343 -6.50 5.49 -7.48
CA VAL A 343 -6.63 4.09 -7.92
C VAL A 343 -5.27 3.53 -8.35
N HIS A 344 -4.52 4.25 -9.19
CA HIS A 344 -3.20 3.79 -9.64
C HIS A 344 -2.21 3.62 -8.50
N SER A 345 -2.15 4.62 -7.60
CA SER A 345 -1.20 4.62 -6.48
C SER A 345 -1.50 3.47 -5.51
N ARG A 346 -2.77 3.30 -5.12
CA ARG A 346 -3.19 2.19 -4.26
C ARG A 346 -2.84 0.83 -4.86
N CYS A 347 -3.03 0.64 -6.17
CA CYS A 347 -2.69 -0.61 -6.83
C CYS A 347 -1.17 -0.84 -6.94
N LEU A 348 -0.37 0.22 -7.12
CA LEU A 348 1.10 0.12 -7.06
C LEU A 348 1.58 -0.24 -5.65
N ASP A 349 1.01 0.38 -4.62
CA ASP A 349 1.34 0.08 -3.24
C ASP A 349 1.00 -1.37 -2.90
N LEU A 350 -0.10 -1.92 -3.44
CA LEU A 350 -0.41 -3.36 -3.31
C LEU A 350 0.68 -4.25 -3.92
N PHE A 351 1.22 -3.91 -5.10
CA PHE A 351 2.33 -4.66 -5.70
C PHE A 351 3.58 -4.64 -4.82
N ILE A 352 3.90 -3.48 -4.25
CA ILE A 352 5.10 -3.28 -3.42
C ILE A 352 4.94 -3.95 -2.05
N ASN A 353 3.84 -3.69 -1.34
CA ASN A 353 3.57 -4.25 -0.02
C ASN A 353 3.44 -5.77 -0.05
N LYS A 354 2.78 -6.32 -1.08
CA LYS A 354 2.72 -7.78 -1.24
C LYS A 354 4.10 -8.39 -1.46
N ALA A 355 5.04 -7.67 -2.08
CA ALA A 355 6.42 -8.11 -2.21
C ALA A 355 7.15 -8.17 -0.86
N PHE A 356 6.95 -7.18 0.00
CA PHE A 356 7.49 -7.17 1.35
C PHE A 356 6.90 -8.29 2.21
N ASP A 357 5.58 -8.47 2.21
CA ASP A 357 4.90 -9.55 2.94
C ASP A 357 5.44 -10.92 2.53
N MET A 358 5.54 -11.17 1.22
CA MET A 358 6.03 -12.45 0.71
C MET A 358 7.49 -12.71 1.06
N ARG A 359 8.35 -11.68 0.96
CA ARG A 359 9.75 -11.80 1.37
C ARG A 359 9.86 -12.10 2.86
N ARG A 360 9.07 -11.40 3.68
CA ARG A 360 9.00 -11.62 5.12
C ARG A 360 8.57 -13.06 5.40
N ASP A 361 7.55 -13.56 4.72
CA ASP A 361 7.08 -14.93 4.87
C ASP A 361 8.14 -15.96 4.47
N LEU A 362 8.88 -15.74 3.38
CA LEU A 362 10.00 -16.59 2.96
C LEU A 362 11.15 -16.63 3.96
N GLN A 363 11.39 -15.55 4.71
CA GLN A 363 12.42 -15.51 5.73
C GLN A 363 11.95 -16.07 7.09
N ILE A 364 10.71 -15.78 7.48
CA ILE A 364 10.17 -16.12 8.80
C ILE A 364 9.69 -17.57 8.84
N THR A 365 9.07 -18.08 7.78
CA THR A 365 8.47 -19.43 7.78
C THR A 365 9.51 -20.52 8.05
N PRO A 366 10.69 -20.55 7.40
CA PRO A 366 11.72 -21.53 7.71
C PRO A 366 12.22 -21.43 9.15
N LYS A 367 12.38 -20.20 9.68
CA LYS A 367 12.78 -19.98 11.08
C LYS A 367 11.75 -20.48 12.08
N ARG A 368 10.44 -20.31 11.79
CA ARG A 368 9.36 -20.84 12.63
C ARG A 368 9.31 -22.37 12.62
N LEU A 369 9.53 -22.98 11.46
CA LEU A 369 9.61 -24.44 11.32
C LEU A 369 10.82 -25.00 12.09
N GLU A 370 11.98 -24.35 11.94
CA GLU A 370 13.21 -24.70 12.65
C GLU A 370 13.06 -24.55 14.17
N TYR A 371 12.45 -23.46 14.64
CA TYR A 371 12.15 -23.29 16.07
C TYR A 371 11.20 -24.36 16.60
N THR A 372 10.18 -24.74 15.82
CA THR A 372 9.24 -25.81 16.17
C THR A 372 9.96 -27.15 16.29
N ARG A 373 10.87 -27.44 15.34
CA ARG A 373 11.75 -28.62 15.37
C ARG A 373 12.64 -28.64 16.61
N GLN A 374 13.29 -27.52 16.91
CA GLN A 374 14.15 -27.40 18.09
C GLN A 374 13.36 -27.63 19.38
N LYS A 375 12.19 -27.00 19.54
CA LYS A 375 11.36 -27.15 20.74
C LYS A 375 10.84 -28.57 20.93
N GLU A 376 10.50 -29.26 19.84
CA GLU A 376 10.12 -30.66 19.92
C GLU A 376 11.31 -31.57 20.26
N SER A 377 12.49 -31.33 19.70
CA SER A 377 13.70 -32.08 20.02
C SER A 377 14.12 -31.88 21.48
N GLU A 378 14.04 -30.65 22.00
CA GLU A 378 14.29 -30.33 23.42
C GLU A 378 13.34 -31.11 24.35
N LEU A 379 12.06 -31.23 23.98
CA LEU A 379 11.11 -32.06 24.73
C LEU A 379 11.51 -33.53 24.67
N TYR A 380 11.76 -34.06 23.48
CA TYR A 380 12.15 -35.46 23.30
C TYR A 380 13.33 -35.80 24.21
N GLU A 381 14.38 -34.98 24.20
CA GLU A 381 15.55 -35.15 25.08
C GLU A 381 15.20 -35.02 26.57
N SER A 382 14.32 -34.09 26.94
CA SER A 382 13.90 -33.91 28.34
C SER A 382 13.10 -35.11 28.84
N LEU A 383 12.16 -35.62 28.05
CA LEU A 383 11.36 -36.79 28.38
C LEU A 383 12.20 -38.07 28.40
N MET A 384 13.18 -38.20 27.50
CA MET A 384 14.16 -39.29 27.53
C MET A 384 15.01 -39.24 28.81
N ARG A 385 15.54 -38.07 29.19
CA ARG A 385 16.28 -37.90 30.45
C ARG A 385 15.43 -38.19 31.69
N ILE A 386 14.15 -37.77 31.67
CA ILE A 386 13.21 -38.06 32.74
C ILE A 386 12.94 -39.55 32.82
N SER A 387 12.76 -40.25 31.69
CA SER A 387 12.59 -41.70 31.68
C SER A 387 13.81 -42.44 32.23
N ASP A 388 15.03 -42.00 31.87
CA ASP A 388 16.27 -42.60 32.36
C ASP A 388 16.44 -42.37 33.87
N ARG A 389 16.15 -41.16 34.37
CA ARG A 389 16.18 -40.85 35.81
C ARG A 389 15.06 -41.56 36.58
N LYS A 390 13.86 -41.61 35.99
CA LYS A 390 12.68 -42.26 36.57
C LYS A 390 12.79 -43.78 36.53
N GLN A 391 13.66 -44.39 35.74
CA GLN A 391 13.90 -45.83 35.80
C GLN A 391 14.41 -46.25 37.19
N GLU A 392 15.28 -45.45 37.76
CA GLU A 392 15.87 -45.69 39.07
C GLU A 392 14.87 -45.31 40.19
N GLU A 393 14.16 -44.18 40.04
CA GLU A 393 13.07 -43.81 40.96
C GLU A 393 11.87 -44.78 40.89
N LEU A 394 11.56 -45.37 39.73
CA LEU A 394 10.51 -46.40 39.54
C LEU A 394 10.94 -47.72 40.16
N LYS A 395 12.21 -48.09 40.04
CA LYS A 395 12.76 -49.24 40.75
C LYS A 395 12.58 -49.08 42.25
N ASP A 396 12.95 -47.92 42.80
CA ASP A 396 12.81 -47.63 44.23
C ASP A 396 11.33 -47.56 44.64
N MET A 397 10.47 -46.94 43.83
CA MET A 397 9.02 -46.87 44.06
C MET A 397 8.34 -48.25 43.99
N ILE A 398 8.75 -49.13 43.08
CA ILE A 398 8.24 -50.51 42.98
C ILE A 398 8.68 -51.30 44.21
N VAL A 399 9.93 -51.13 44.66
CA VAL A 399 10.42 -51.73 45.91
C VAL A 399 9.66 -51.19 47.12
N GLU A 400 9.48 -49.88 47.22
CA GLU A 400 8.75 -49.23 48.31
C GLU A 400 7.27 -49.63 48.33
N THR A 401 6.63 -49.71 47.16
CA THR A 401 5.22 -50.12 47.02
C THR A 401 5.04 -51.62 47.31
N LEU A 402 5.99 -52.47 46.88
CA LEU A 402 6.02 -53.89 47.26
C LEU A 402 6.16 -54.04 48.78
N ASN A 403 7.02 -53.23 49.41
CA ASN A 403 7.23 -53.25 50.85
C ASN A 403 6.03 -52.70 51.63
N SER A 404 5.41 -51.60 51.16
CA SER A 404 4.26 -50.98 51.82
C SER A 404 2.99 -51.81 51.69
N MET A 405 2.82 -52.51 50.56
CA MET A 405 1.68 -53.39 50.31
C MET A 405 1.93 -54.82 50.80
N ARG A 406 3.13 -55.14 51.32
CA ARG A 406 3.54 -56.52 51.65
C ARG A 406 2.56 -57.21 52.59
N GLU A 407 2.29 -56.61 53.75
CA GLU A 407 1.36 -57.17 54.75
C GLU A 407 -0.08 -57.26 54.20
N GLN A 408 -0.53 -56.23 53.47
CA GLN A 408 -1.87 -56.20 52.89
C GLN A 408 -2.05 -57.29 51.81
N LEU A 409 -1.04 -57.54 50.97
CA LEU A 409 -1.05 -58.59 49.95
C LEU A 409 -0.98 -59.99 50.56
N LEU A 410 -0.22 -60.16 51.64
CA LEU A 410 -0.16 -61.41 52.39
C LEU A 410 -1.51 -61.72 53.06
N ASP A 411 -2.18 -60.72 53.61
CA ASP A 411 -3.53 -60.86 54.18
C ASP A 411 -4.60 -61.13 53.12
N ASP A 412 -4.56 -60.42 52.00
CA ASP A 412 -5.47 -60.64 50.87
C ASP A 412 -5.30 -62.06 50.29
N ALA A 413 -4.06 -62.56 50.20
CA ALA A 413 -3.78 -63.93 49.75
C ALA A 413 -4.23 -64.99 50.78
N ALA A 414 -4.05 -64.75 52.08
CA ALA A 414 -4.50 -65.64 53.14
C ALA A 414 -6.03 -65.84 53.10
N ASN A 415 -6.76 -64.74 52.90
CA ASN A 415 -8.22 -64.68 52.90
C ASN A 415 -8.85 -64.95 51.53
N MET A 416 -8.04 -65.20 50.50
CA MET A 416 -8.51 -65.42 49.13
C MET A 416 -9.36 -66.69 49.02
N GLN A 417 -10.55 -66.56 48.44
CA GLN A 417 -11.36 -67.69 47.97
C GLN A 417 -11.02 -67.97 46.51
N PHE A 418 -10.75 -69.22 46.18
CA PHE A 418 -10.42 -69.61 44.81
C PHE A 418 -11.69 -69.73 43.97
N LYS A 419 -11.63 -69.23 42.75
CA LYS A 419 -12.72 -69.39 41.78
C LYS A 419 -12.68 -70.80 41.20
N ASP A 420 -13.86 -71.39 41.02
CA ASP A 420 -14.09 -72.68 40.38
C ASP A 420 -13.42 -73.90 41.05
N LEU A 421 -13.11 -73.79 42.36
CA LEU A 421 -12.49 -74.85 43.16
C LEU A 421 -13.18 -74.97 44.53
N VAL A 422 -13.65 -76.16 44.88
CA VAL A 422 -14.24 -76.46 46.20
C VAL A 422 -13.16 -77.06 47.09
N ILE A 423 -12.68 -76.29 48.08
CA ILE A 423 -11.68 -76.76 49.04
C ILE A 423 -12.42 -77.40 50.24
N PRO A 424 -12.11 -78.66 50.62
CA PRO A 424 -12.68 -79.29 51.81
C PRO A 424 -12.30 -78.53 53.08
N GLN A 425 -13.20 -78.47 54.08
CA GLN A 425 -13.01 -77.69 55.33
C GLN A 425 -11.72 -78.05 56.11
N ASN A 426 -11.13 -79.22 55.84
CA ASN A 426 -9.97 -79.75 56.55
C ASN A 426 -8.63 -79.50 55.80
N GLY A 427 -8.67 -78.84 54.64
CA GLY A 427 -7.47 -78.42 53.90
C GLY A 427 -6.67 -79.53 53.21
N GLU A 428 -7.19 -80.76 53.14
CA GLU A 428 -6.52 -81.93 52.55
C GLU A 428 -6.15 -81.76 51.05
N PRO A 429 -5.10 -82.45 50.58
CA PRO A 429 -4.48 -82.17 49.29
C PRO A 429 -5.42 -82.52 48.12
N ILE A 430 -5.77 -81.48 47.36
CA ILE A 430 -6.42 -81.59 46.06
C ILE A 430 -5.34 -81.94 45.02
N GLY A 431 -5.71 -82.53 43.88
CA GLY A 431 -4.77 -83.00 42.86
C GLY A 431 -3.73 -81.95 42.41
N THR A 432 -2.65 -82.45 41.79
CA THR A 432 -1.51 -81.63 41.38
C THR A 432 -1.88 -80.52 40.38
N GLN A 433 -3.01 -80.63 39.66
CA GLN A 433 -3.49 -79.59 38.75
C GLN A 433 -4.24 -78.48 39.48
N GLU A 434 -5.00 -78.84 40.51
CA GLU A 434 -5.79 -77.95 41.33
C GLU A 434 -4.89 -77.10 42.23
N VAL A 435 -3.82 -77.68 42.80
CA VAL A 435 -2.78 -76.92 43.53
C VAL A 435 -2.09 -75.92 42.59
N LYS A 436 -1.79 -76.30 41.35
CA LYS A 436 -1.22 -75.38 40.34
C LYS A 436 -2.20 -74.25 40.01
N SER A 437 -3.50 -74.54 39.91
CA SER A 437 -4.54 -73.53 39.69
C SER A 437 -4.65 -72.55 40.87
N CYS A 438 -4.62 -73.05 42.12
CA CYS A 438 -4.60 -72.21 43.32
C CYS A 438 -3.39 -71.25 43.34
N ILE A 439 -2.20 -71.76 43.03
CA ILE A 439 -1.00 -70.90 43.01
C ILE A 439 -1.07 -69.88 41.87
N LEU A 440 -1.61 -70.26 40.70
CA LEU A 440 -1.84 -69.31 39.60
C LEU A 440 -2.78 -68.18 40.03
N GLN A 441 -3.89 -68.49 40.71
CA GLN A 441 -4.85 -67.47 41.17
C GLN A 441 -4.24 -66.53 42.24
N ILE A 442 -3.44 -67.03 43.20
CA ILE A 442 -2.75 -66.18 44.18
C ILE A 442 -1.74 -65.25 43.49
N LYS A 443 -1.00 -65.79 42.52
CA LYS A 443 -0.07 -65.00 41.71
C LYS A 443 -0.83 -63.91 40.95
N GLU A 444 -1.91 -64.25 40.28
CA GLU A 444 -2.77 -63.30 39.56
C GLU A 444 -3.28 -62.15 40.45
N LEU A 445 -3.68 -62.44 41.69
CA LEU A 445 -4.11 -61.43 42.65
C LEU A 445 -3.00 -60.42 42.99
N ILE A 446 -1.80 -60.91 43.32
CA ILE A 446 -0.64 -60.08 43.68
C ILE A 446 -0.23 -59.19 42.50
N ILE A 447 -0.18 -59.77 41.31
CA ILE A 447 0.19 -59.08 40.08
C ILE A 447 -0.83 -57.99 39.75
N SER A 448 -2.12 -58.28 39.88
CA SER A 448 -3.20 -57.33 39.58
C SER A 448 -3.13 -56.11 40.48
N ARG A 449 -2.96 -56.32 41.80
CA ARG A 449 -2.85 -55.24 42.79
C ARG A 449 -1.57 -54.42 42.63
N LEU A 450 -0.44 -55.07 42.36
CA LEU A 450 0.83 -54.39 42.11
C LEU A 450 0.75 -53.52 40.84
N ASN A 451 0.17 -54.07 39.77
CA ASN A 451 0.00 -53.35 38.50
C ASN A 451 -0.85 -52.09 38.67
N GLN A 452 -1.94 -52.19 39.41
CA GLN A 452 -2.84 -51.05 39.63
C GLN A 452 -2.15 -49.92 40.43
N ALA A 453 -1.35 -50.27 41.44
CA ALA A 453 -0.63 -49.28 42.26
C ALA A 453 0.51 -48.58 41.50
N VAL A 454 1.29 -49.33 40.72
CA VAL A 454 2.41 -48.79 39.92
C VAL A 454 1.90 -47.90 38.79
N VAL A 455 0.81 -48.30 38.10
CA VAL A 455 0.22 -47.54 37.00
C VAL A 455 -0.32 -46.18 37.45
N ASN A 456 -1.02 -46.12 38.58
CA ASN A 456 -1.60 -44.87 39.08
C ASN A 456 -0.53 -43.82 39.43
N LYS A 457 0.60 -44.23 40.03
CA LYS A 457 1.71 -43.30 40.32
C LYS A 457 2.41 -42.81 39.04
N LEU A 458 2.51 -43.66 38.01
CA LEU A 458 3.16 -43.35 36.73
C LEU A 458 2.37 -42.33 35.89
N ILE A 459 1.04 -42.45 35.86
CA ILE A 459 0.13 -41.57 35.10
C ILE A 459 0.26 -40.11 35.59
N SER A 460 0.25 -39.88 36.91
CA SER A 460 0.31 -38.53 37.49
C SER A 460 1.56 -37.73 37.12
N SER A 461 2.71 -38.40 36.93
CA SER A 461 3.99 -37.73 36.62
C SER A 461 4.15 -37.40 35.13
N VAL A 462 3.52 -38.18 34.25
CA VAL A 462 3.55 -37.97 32.79
C VAL A 462 2.57 -36.87 32.37
N ASP A 463 1.42 -36.78 33.06
CA ASP A 463 0.36 -35.81 32.77
C ASP A 463 0.80 -34.35 32.98
N TYR A 464 1.59 -34.08 34.02
CA TYR A 464 2.09 -32.72 34.32
C TYR A 464 3.04 -32.17 33.24
N LEU A 465 3.95 -33.00 32.73
CA LEU A 465 4.90 -32.60 31.68
C LEU A 465 4.22 -32.44 30.31
N ARG A 466 3.14 -33.21 30.09
CA ARG A 466 2.31 -33.17 28.88
C ARG A 466 1.55 -31.84 28.75
N GLU A 467 0.85 -31.39 29.79
CA GLU A 467 0.00 -30.19 29.72
C GLU A 467 0.78 -28.91 29.41
N SER A 468 1.97 -28.75 30.02
CA SER A 468 2.84 -27.59 29.76
C SER A 468 3.33 -27.52 28.31
N PHE A 469 3.51 -28.67 27.66
CA PHE A 469 4.13 -28.76 26.34
C PHE A 469 3.11 -28.72 25.19
N VAL A 470 1.98 -29.44 25.33
CA VAL A 470 0.88 -29.41 24.34
C VAL A 470 0.40 -27.97 24.13
N GLY A 471 0.26 -27.19 25.19
CA GLY A 471 -0.13 -25.77 25.08
C GLY A 471 0.89 -24.89 24.33
N THR A 472 2.16 -25.26 24.30
CA THR A 472 3.22 -24.52 23.61
C THR A 472 3.25 -24.86 22.12
N LEU A 473 3.20 -26.15 21.78
CA LEU A 473 3.11 -26.60 20.39
C LEU A 473 1.81 -26.14 19.74
N GLU A 474 0.68 -26.24 20.44
CA GLU A 474 -0.62 -25.84 19.89
C GLU A 474 -0.66 -24.34 19.54
N ARG A 475 -0.06 -23.48 20.36
CA ARG A 475 0.06 -22.04 20.05
C ARG A 475 0.96 -21.79 18.83
N CYS A 476 2.07 -22.52 18.69
CA CYS A 476 2.97 -22.40 17.55
C CYS A 476 2.28 -22.87 16.25
N LEU A 477 1.59 -24.01 16.31
CA LEU A 477 0.86 -24.60 15.20
C LEU A 477 -0.36 -23.76 14.78
N ARG A 478 -1.16 -23.25 15.74
CA ARG A 478 -2.26 -22.30 15.43
C ARG A 478 -1.74 -20.98 14.83
N SER A 479 -0.53 -20.53 15.20
CA SER A 479 0.08 -19.36 14.58
C SER A 479 0.50 -19.60 13.12
N LEU A 480 0.85 -20.84 12.75
CA LEU A 480 1.12 -21.24 11.38
C LEU A 480 -0.18 -21.37 10.56
N GLU A 481 -1.29 -21.75 11.20
CA GLU A 481 -2.63 -21.79 10.56
C GLU A 481 -3.25 -20.40 10.34
N ARG A 482 -3.13 -19.48 11.31
CA ARG A 482 -3.71 -18.12 11.19
C ARG A 482 -3.13 -17.27 10.06
N SER A 483 -1.94 -17.59 9.55
CA SER A 483 -1.37 -16.95 8.36
C SER A 483 -2.06 -17.33 7.04
N GLN A 484 -3.06 -18.23 7.04
CA GLN A 484 -3.75 -18.67 5.83
C GLN A 484 -5.27 -18.73 6.03
N GLN A 485 -5.98 -17.65 5.71
CA GLN A 485 -7.45 -17.66 5.75
C GLN A 485 -8.11 -18.09 4.43
N GLU A 486 -7.35 -18.44 3.39
CA GLU A 486 -7.91 -18.91 2.11
C GLU A 486 -7.03 -20.01 1.49
N SER A 487 -7.61 -21.22 1.38
CA SER A 487 -7.17 -22.43 0.64
C SER A 487 -6.34 -23.56 1.33
N SER A 488 -7.04 -24.70 1.45
CA SER A 488 -6.62 -26.12 1.41
C SER A 488 -6.25 -26.90 2.69
N SER A 489 -7.23 -27.73 3.10
CA SER A 489 -7.28 -29.05 3.76
C SER A 489 -5.99 -29.86 4.08
N VAL A 490 -4.86 -29.67 3.39
CA VAL A 490 -3.70 -30.61 3.49
C VAL A 490 -2.85 -30.35 4.74
N THR A 491 -2.62 -29.08 5.06
CA THR A 491 -1.87 -28.64 6.25
C THR A 491 -2.59 -29.06 7.53
N SER A 492 -3.92 -28.92 7.59
CA SER A 492 -4.71 -29.32 8.76
C SER A 492 -4.75 -30.83 8.96
N VAL A 493 -4.60 -31.63 7.89
CA VAL A 493 -4.46 -33.10 7.98
C VAL A 493 -3.10 -33.48 8.56
N HIS A 494 -2.01 -32.86 8.13
CA HIS A 494 -0.68 -33.11 8.71
C HIS A 494 -0.54 -32.55 10.13
N LEU A 495 -1.15 -31.42 10.42
CA LEU A 495 -1.19 -30.82 11.75
C LEU A 495 -2.06 -31.67 12.70
N LYS A 496 -3.18 -32.24 12.20
CA LYS A 496 -3.94 -33.28 12.89
C LYS A 496 -3.16 -34.57 13.06
N GLN A 497 -2.31 -34.97 12.11
CA GLN A 497 -1.41 -36.13 12.26
C GLN A 497 -0.32 -35.87 13.30
N ILE A 498 0.22 -34.66 13.37
CA ILE A 498 1.20 -34.19 14.35
C ILE A 498 0.57 -34.13 15.74
N LEU A 499 -0.62 -33.52 15.85
CA LEU A 499 -1.42 -33.55 17.08
C LEU A 499 -1.80 -34.99 17.43
N ASN A 500 -2.24 -35.82 16.50
CA ASN A 500 -2.54 -37.24 16.75
C ASN A 500 -1.30 -38.05 17.14
N ALA A 501 -0.10 -37.73 16.65
CA ALA A 501 1.14 -38.39 17.07
C ALA A 501 1.55 -37.97 18.49
N ALA A 502 1.35 -36.69 18.84
CA ALA A 502 1.50 -36.19 20.20
C ALA A 502 0.41 -36.74 21.16
N TYR A 503 -0.82 -36.90 20.66
CA TYR A 503 -1.99 -37.47 21.34
C TYR A 503 -2.00 -39.02 21.35
N HIS A 504 -1.23 -39.71 20.51
CA HIS A 504 -1.16 -41.19 20.55
C HIS A 504 -0.45 -41.71 21.80
N VAL A 505 0.22 -40.83 22.55
CA VAL A 505 0.66 -41.07 23.92
C VAL A 505 -0.55 -41.17 24.88
N GLU A 506 -1.67 -40.52 24.58
CA GLU A 506 -2.89 -40.43 25.42
C GLU A 506 -3.72 -41.73 25.42
N VAL A 507 -3.92 -42.37 24.26
CA VAL A 507 -4.92 -43.46 24.10
C VAL A 507 -4.49 -44.79 24.73
N THR A 508 -3.18 -45.03 24.91
CA THR A 508 -2.71 -46.32 25.45
C THR A 508 -2.46 -46.35 26.95
N PHE A 509 -2.44 -45.20 27.63
CA PHE A 509 -2.29 -45.13 29.09
C PHE A 509 -3.64 -45.02 29.83
N ASN A 510 -4.67 -44.45 29.21
CA ASN A 510 -6.04 -44.43 29.76
C ASN A 510 -6.89 -45.64 29.37
N SER A 511 -6.52 -46.38 28.31
CA SER A 511 -7.17 -47.65 27.98
C SER A 511 -6.58 -48.74 28.87
N GLY A 512 -7.25 -49.07 29.96
CA GLY A 512 -6.86 -50.09 30.95
C GLY A 512 -6.70 -51.54 30.43
N SER A 513 -6.44 -51.76 29.14
CA SER A 513 -6.32 -53.08 28.51
C SER A 513 -4.99 -53.37 27.80
N THR A 514 -4.11 -52.38 27.51
CA THR A 514 -2.82 -52.66 26.81
C THR A 514 -1.61 -52.50 27.72
N VAL A 515 -1.42 -51.38 28.44
CA VAL A 515 -0.30 -51.25 29.40
C VAL A 515 -0.43 -52.24 30.56
N THR A 516 -1.64 -52.37 31.12
CA THR A 516 -1.97 -53.34 32.17
C THR A 516 -1.73 -54.78 31.72
N ARG A 517 -2.13 -55.13 30.50
CA ARG A 517 -1.93 -56.46 29.89
C ARG A 517 -0.47 -56.75 29.54
N MET A 518 0.31 -55.74 29.16
CA MET A 518 1.74 -55.88 28.84
C MET A 518 2.59 -56.06 30.10
N VAL A 519 2.30 -55.29 31.16
CA VAL A 519 2.93 -55.47 32.47
C VAL A 519 2.54 -56.82 33.07
N TRP A 520 1.27 -57.23 32.90
CA TRP A 520 0.75 -58.55 33.26
C TRP A 520 1.47 -59.71 32.56
N GLU A 521 1.56 -59.71 31.23
CA GLU A 521 2.19 -60.78 30.43
C GLU A 521 3.67 -61.00 30.81
N GLN A 522 4.41 -59.95 31.16
CA GLN A 522 5.82 -60.04 31.54
C GLN A 522 6.03 -60.47 33.00
N ILE A 523 5.17 -60.02 33.91
CA ILE A 523 5.20 -60.50 35.29
C ILE A 523 4.86 -61.99 35.35
N VAL A 524 3.89 -62.44 34.53
CA VAL A 524 3.56 -63.86 34.36
C VAL A 524 4.78 -64.68 33.90
N GLN A 525 5.59 -64.18 32.95
CA GLN A 525 6.80 -64.87 32.49
C GLN A 525 7.92 -64.98 33.55
N ILE A 526 8.08 -63.97 34.41
CA ILE A 526 9.08 -63.99 35.49
C ILE A 526 8.69 -65.04 36.54
N ILE A 527 7.40 -65.12 36.86
CA ILE A 527 6.86 -65.95 37.95
C ILE A 527 6.64 -67.41 37.55
N GLN A 528 6.56 -67.72 36.25
CA GLN A 528 6.48 -69.09 35.71
C GLN A 528 7.76 -69.93 35.92
N ARG A 529 8.88 -69.32 36.34
CA ARG A 529 10.19 -69.99 36.52
C ARG A 529 10.50 -70.49 37.94
N ILE A 530 9.56 -70.37 38.87
CA ILE A 530 9.76 -70.77 40.28
C ILE A 530 9.58 -72.29 40.44
N THR A 531 10.52 -72.95 41.11
CA THR A 531 10.47 -74.39 41.41
C THR A 531 9.54 -74.69 42.58
N TRP A 532 8.70 -75.73 42.40
CA TRP A 532 7.52 -76.00 43.24
C TRP A 532 7.79 -77.07 44.30
N VAL A 533 7.26 -76.86 45.50
CA VAL A 533 7.15 -77.89 46.54
C VAL A 533 5.66 -78.11 46.84
N SER A 534 5.17 -79.33 46.66
CA SER A 534 3.78 -79.69 46.96
C SER A 534 3.52 -79.63 48.46
N PRO A 535 2.54 -78.85 48.94
CA PRO A 535 2.24 -78.79 50.37
C PRO A 535 1.38 -79.97 50.81
N PRO A 536 1.41 -80.32 52.11
CA PRO A 536 0.50 -81.31 52.69
C PRO A 536 -0.94 -80.79 52.87
N ALA A 537 -1.19 -79.47 52.94
CA ALA A 537 -2.53 -78.88 53.05
C ALA A 537 -2.60 -77.41 52.55
N ILE A 538 -3.75 -76.97 52.00
CA ILE A 538 -3.98 -75.59 51.53
C ILE A 538 -4.46 -74.69 52.70
N THR A 539 -3.53 -74.31 53.59
CA THR A 539 -3.83 -73.44 54.74
C THR A 539 -3.59 -71.95 54.44
N PRO A 540 -4.15 -71.01 55.23
CA PRO A 540 -3.86 -69.58 55.09
C PRO A 540 -2.35 -69.25 55.14
N GLU A 541 -1.59 -69.97 55.96
CA GLU A 541 -0.13 -69.82 56.11
C GLU A 541 0.61 -70.26 54.85
N TRP A 542 0.13 -71.33 54.19
CA TRP A 542 0.66 -71.75 52.90
C TRP A 542 0.38 -70.71 51.81
N LYS A 543 -0.85 -70.15 51.76
CA LYS A 543 -1.17 -69.08 50.82
C LYS A 543 -0.28 -67.84 51.02
N ARG A 544 -0.01 -67.46 52.28
CA ARG A 544 0.94 -66.40 52.62
C ARG A 544 2.36 -66.73 52.14
N ARG A 545 2.84 -67.95 52.35
CA ARG A 545 4.19 -68.36 51.90
C ARG A 545 4.32 -68.35 50.37
N VAL A 546 3.31 -68.82 49.64
CA VAL A 546 3.25 -68.75 48.17
C VAL A 546 3.24 -67.30 47.68
N ALA A 547 2.49 -66.43 48.35
CA ALA A 547 2.47 -64.99 48.05
C ALA A 547 3.83 -64.33 48.33
N GLN A 548 4.49 -64.71 49.42
CA GLN A 548 5.82 -64.24 49.79
C GLN A 548 6.88 -64.62 48.75
N ASP A 549 6.93 -65.89 48.34
CA ASP A 549 7.86 -66.38 47.33
C ASP A 549 7.60 -65.73 45.95
N ALA A 550 6.34 -65.47 45.62
CA ALA A 550 5.97 -64.75 44.40
C ALA A 550 6.48 -63.30 44.41
N MET A 551 6.37 -62.59 45.54
CA MET A 551 6.92 -61.22 45.68
C MET A 551 8.45 -61.19 45.65
N GLU A 552 9.13 -62.18 46.23
CA GLU A 552 10.61 -62.25 46.24
C GLU A 552 11.19 -62.59 44.85
N SER A 553 10.42 -63.32 44.03
CA SER A 553 10.79 -63.61 42.63
C SER A 553 10.61 -62.42 41.67
N LEU A 554 9.81 -61.42 42.05
CA LEU A 554 9.53 -60.20 41.29
C LEU A 554 10.71 -59.23 41.40
N SER A 555 11.68 -59.31 40.48
CA SER A 555 12.78 -58.34 40.42
C SER A 555 12.27 -56.96 40.00
N ALA A 556 12.12 -56.05 40.98
CA ALA A 556 11.74 -54.64 40.75
C ALA A 556 12.63 -53.94 39.71
N SER A 557 13.93 -54.28 39.68
CA SER A 557 14.88 -53.74 38.71
C SER A 557 14.62 -54.19 37.26
N LYS A 558 14.18 -55.44 37.05
CA LYS A 558 13.83 -55.93 35.70
C LYS A 558 12.51 -55.32 35.22
N LEU A 559 11.55 -55.17 36.13
CA LEU A 559 10.25 -54.57 35.82
C LEU A 559 10.39 -53.08 35.44
N ALA A 560 11.11 -52.30 36.25
CA ALA A 560 11.39 -50.89 35.98
C ALA A 560 12.12 -50.68 34.64
N LYS A 561 13.17 -51.47 34.38
CA LYS A 561 13.94 -51.41 33.13
C LYS A 561 13.11 -51.71 31.89
N ASN A 562 12.20 -52.69 31.96
CA ASN A 562 11.33 -53.03 30.82
C ASN A 562 10.26 -51.96 30.56
N ILE A 563 9.66 -51.40 31.62
CA ILE A 563 8.67 -50.32 31.52
C ILE A 563 9.31 -49.07 30.89
N CYS A 564 10.48 -48.64 31.39
CA CYS A 564 11.21 -47.51 30.82
C CYS A 564 11.69 -47.78 29.39
N SER A 565 12.20 -48.98 29.09
CA SER A 565 12.63 -49.33 27.72
C SER A 565 11.49 -49.24 26.70
N GLN A 566 10.28 -49.68 27.05
CA GLN A 566 9.13 -49.57 26.17
C GLN A 566 8.57 -48.14 26.07
N PHE A 567 8.58 -47.39 27.17
CA PHE A 567 8.27 -45.95 27.16
C PHE A 567 9.20 -45.19 26.20
N CYS A 568 10.52 -45.39 26.32
CA CYS A 568 11.52 -44.79 25.43
C CYS A 568 11.32 -45.18 23.96
N LYS A 569 10.99 -46.44 23.66
CA LYS A 569 10.71 -46.90 22.29
C LYS A 569 9.49 -46.22 21.69
N ARG A 570 8.41 -46.04 22.46
CA ARG A 570 7.19 -45.36 22.00
C ARG A 570 7.40 -43.86 21.81
N LEU A 571 8.12 -43.23 22.74
CA LEU A 571 8.51 -41.82 22.65
C LEU A 571 9.37 -41.57 21.40
N LYS A 572 10.33 -42.46 21.12
CA LYS A 572 11.16 -42.40 19.91
C LYS A 572 10.34 -42.53 18.62
N SER A 573 9.39 -43.47 18.56
CA SER A 573 8.50 -43.65 17.40
C SER A 573 7.62 -42.40 17.17
N SER A 574 7.10 -41.79 18.24
CA SER A 574 6.32 -40.54 18.15
C SER A 574 7.17 -39.36 17.65
N HIS A 575 8.40 -39.21 18.16
CA HIS A 575 9.37 -38.21 17.69
C HIS A 575 9.71 -38.38 16.21
N GLU A 576 9.98 -39.62 15.76
CA GLU A 576 10.28 -39.92 14.35
C GLU A 576 9.09 -39.60 13.43
N ALA A 577 7.86 -39.92 13.86
CA ALA A 577 6.64 -39.58 13.12
C ALA A 577 6.42 -38.06 13.05
N PHE A 578 6.62 -37.33 14.16
CA PHE A 578 6.55 -35.87 14.19
C PHE A 578 7.55 -35.24 13.23
N ALA A 579 8.81 -35.66 13.28
CA ALA A 579 9.87 -35.15 12.41
C ALA A 579 9.55 -35.41 10.93
N ALA A 580 8.99 -36.57 10.58
CA ALA A 580 8.57 -36.88 9.23
C ALA A 580 7.43 -35.99 8.74
N SER A 581 6.41 -35.76 9.56
CA SER A 581 5.28 -34.88 9.23
C SER A 581 5.70 -33.41 9.11
N LEU A 582 6.58 -32.93 10.00
CA LEU A 582 7.12 -31.56 9.93
C LEU A 582 7.95 -31.35 8.67
N LYS A 583 8.73 -32.36 8.25
CA LYS A 583 9.50 -32.31 7.00
C LYS A 583 8.61 -32.27 5.75
N GLN A 584 7.51 -33.02 5.73
CA GLN A 584 6.52 -32.95 4.64
C GLN A 584 5.86 -31.56 4.57
N LEU A 585 5.52 -31.00 5.74
CA LEU A 585 4.97 -29.66 5.86
C LEU A 585 5.95 -28.60 5.32
N GLU A 586 7.23 -28.69 5.69
CA GLU A 586 8.29 -27.80 5.21
C GLU A 586 8.41 -27.83 3.69
N VAL A 587 8.50 -29.03 3.08
CA VAL A 587 8.59 -29.17 1.63
C VAL A 587 7.35 -28.59 0.91
N GLY A 588 6.15 -28.83 1.46
CA GLY A 588 4.91 -28.28 0.91
C GLY A 588 4.80 -26.75 1.02
N HIS A 589 5.18 -26.19 2.17
CA HIS A 589 5.14 -24.74 2.41
C HIS A 589 6.19 -24.00 1.60
N CYS A 590 7.46 -24.44 1.65
CA CYS A 590 8.55 -23.80 0.90
C CYS A 590 8.27 -23.86 -0.60
N GLY A 591 7.90 -25.03 -1.14
CA GLY A 591 7.61 -25.16 -2.57
C GLY A 591 6.41 -24.34 -3.05
N ARG A 592 5.39 -24.14 -2.21
CA ARG A 592 4.25 -23.26 -2.54
C ARG A 592 4.66 -21.78 -2.47
N LEU A 593 5.36 -21.38 -1.42
CA LEU A 593 5.83 -20.00 -1.24
C LEU A 593 6.74 -19.57 -2.39
N GLU A 594 7.69 -20.43 -2.81
CA GLU A 594 8.57 -20.18 -3.95
C GLU A 594 7.77 -20.00 -5.26
N LYS A 595 6.82 -20.90 -5.55
CA LYS A 595 5.95 -20.79 -6.74
C LYS A 595 5.12 -19.51 -6.72
N THR A 596 4.56 -19.16 -5.56
CA THR A 596 3.80 -17.92 -5.40
C THR A 596 4.72 -16.71 -5.58
N GLU A 597 5.94 -16.72 -5.04
CA GLU A 597 6.95 -15.67 -5.26
C GLU A 597 7.30 -15.50 -6.72
N ASP A 598 7.58 -16.58 -7.44
CA ASP A 598 7.89 -16.54 -8.87
C ASP A 598 6.74 -15.94 -9.68
N LEU A 599 5.49 -16.30 -9.36
CA LEU A 599 4.31 -15.72 -10.00
C LEU A 599 4.23 -14.21 -9.74
N TRP A 600 4.28 -13.79 -8.48
CA TRP A 600 4.19 -12.37 -8.12
C TRP A 600 5.40 -11.56 -8.62
N LEU A 601 6.58 -12.16 -8.69
CA LEU A 601 7.78 -11.55 -9.25
C LEU A 601 7.61 -11.28 -10.75
N LYS A 602 7.02 -12.22 -11.51
CA LYS A 602 6.65 -12.02 -12.91
C LYS A 602 5.59 -10.91 -13.06
N VAL A 603 4.49 -11.01 -12.30
CA VAL A 603 3.40 -10.02 -12.33
C VAL A 603 3.96 -8.61 -12.06
N ARG A 604 4.77 -8.45 -11.01
CA ARG A 604 5.39 -7.16 -10.67
C ARG A 604 6.31 -6.65 -11.77
N LYS A 605 7.17 -7.51 -12.32
CA LYS A 605 8.13 -7.13 -13.36
C LYS A 605 7.42 -6.63 -14.63
N ASP A 606 6.30 -7.26 -15.00
CA ASP A 606 5.62 -6.97 -16.26
C ASP A 606 4.56 -5.87 -16.12
N HIS A 607 3.88 -5.79 -14.98
CA HIS A 607 2.71 -4.92 -14.79
C HIS A 607 2.99 -3.67 -13.94
N ALA A 608 3.84 -3.73 -12.91
CA ALA A 608 4.10 -2.57 -12.06
C ALA A 608 4.67 -1.36 -12.83
N PRO A 609 5.63 -1.52 -13.78
CA PRO A 609 6.14 -0.38 -14.53
C PRO A 609 5.08 0.27 -15.44
N ARG A 610 4.20 -0.55 -16.06
CA ARG A 610 3.08 -0.05 -16.88
C ARG A 610 2.07 0.73 -16.04
N LEU A 611 1.75 0.24 -14.84
CA LEU A 611 0.85 0.94 -13.92
C LEU A 611 1.49 2.22 -13.35
N ALA A 612 2.80 2.21 -13.10
CA ALA A 612 3.56 3.40 -12.69
C ALA A 612 3.45 4.49 -13.75
N ARG A 613 3.54 4.14 -15.04
CA ARG A 613 3.32 5.08 -16.15
C ARG A 613 1.92 5.70 -16.11
N LEU A 614 0.87 4.89 -15.96
CA LEU A 614 -0.51 5.39 -15.82
C LEU A 614 -0.66 6.33 -14.61
N SER A 615 0.01 6.02 -13.49
CA SER A 615 0.05 6.87 -12.29
C SER A 615 0.74 8.20 -12.54
N LEU A 616 1.91 8.19 -13.21
CA LEU A 616 2.63 9.40 -13.58
C LEU A 616 1.80 10.27 -14.54
N GLU A 617 1.12 9.67 -15.52
CA GLU A 617 0.26 10.39 -16.45
C GLU A 617 -0.95 11.03 -15.76
N SER A 618 -1.66 10.30 -14.88
CA SER A 618 -2.81 10.85 -14.17
C SER A 618 -2.42 11.94 -13.17
N ARG A 619 -1.27 11.78 -12.49
CA ARG A 619 -0.72 12.82 -11.62
C ARG A 619 -0.24 14.03 -12.39
N SER A 620 0.49 13.83 -13.49
CA SER A 620 0.98 14.92 -14.33
C SER A 620 -0.16 15.75 -14.90
N LEU A 621 -1.28 15.11 -15.24
CA LEU A 621 -2.50 15.81 -15.64
C LEU A 621 -3.07 16.64 -14.49
N GLN A 622 -3.19 16.07 -13.30
CA GLN A 622 -3.66 16.77 -12.10
C GLN A 622 -2.79 18.00 -11.77
N ASP A 623 -1.47 17.83 -11.74
CA ASP A 623 -0.48 18.87 -11.44
C ASP A 623 -0.51 20.00 -12.51
N MET A 624 -0.61 19.64 -13.78
CA MET A 624 -0.74 20.59 -14.87
C MET A 624 -2.05 21.37 -14.80
N LEU A 625 -3.15 20.72 -14.41
CA LEU A 625 -4.42 21.40 -14.17
C LEU A 625 -4.33 22.33 -12.96
N LEU A 626 -3.69 21.94 -11.85
CA LEU A 626 -3.61 22.76 -10.64
C LEU A 626 -2.65 23.95 -10.76
N HIS A 627 -1.50 23.76 -11.40
CA HIS A 627 -0.38 24.69 -11.32
C HIS A 627 0.09 25.21 -12.69
N GLY A 628 -0.44 24.66 -13.79
CA GLY A 628 0.00 24.98 -15.13
C GLY A 628 1.40 24.43 -15.45
N LYS A 629 1.88 24.72 -16.66
CA LYS A 629 3.22 24.30 -17.09
C LYS A 629 4.30 25.13 -16.36
N PRO A 630 5.34 24.49 -15.78
CA PRO A 630 6.44 25.21 -15.15
C PRO A 630 7.20 26.07 -16.17
N ARG A 631 7.67 27.24 -15.73
CA ARG A 631 8.53 28.10 -16.55
C ARG A 631 9.94 27.54 -16.58
N LEU A 632 10.48 27.36 -17.78
CA LEU A 632 11.83 26.87 -18.01
C LEU A 632 12.82 28.04 -17.93
N GLY A 633 13.72 28.02 -16.95
CA GLY A 633 14.83 28.97 -16.84
C GLY A 633 16.10 28.47 -17.52
N ARG A 634 17.25 29.02 -17.12
CA ARG A 634 18.57 28.60 -17.61
C ARG A 634 18.88 27.14 -17.26
N GLU A 635 19.66 26.47 -18.10
CA GLU A 635 20.22 25.14 -17.81
C GLU A 635 21.14 25.22 -16.58
N LEU A 636 20.91 24.35 -15.60
CA LEU A 636 21.75 24.18 -14.41
C LEU A 636 22.73 23.03 -14.59
N GLY A 637 22.35 22.01 -15.36
CA GLY A 637 23.20 20.88 -15.68
C GLY A 637 22.53 19.90 -16.62
N ARG A 638 23.34 19.07 -17.26
CA ARG A 638 22.91 18.01 -18.18
C ARG A 638 23.53 16.69 -17.76
N GLY A 639 22.66 15.71 -17.53
CA GLY A 639 23.02 14.35 -17.18
C GLY A 639 22.73 13.37 -18.31
N GLN A 640 22.99 12.10 -18.04
CA GLN A 640 22.64 11.00 -18.93
C GLN A 640 21.12 10.87 -19.11
N TYR A 641 20.34 11.22 -18.09
CA TYR A 641 18.90 11.01 -18.02
C TYR A 641 18.06 12.25 -18.37
N GLY A 642 18.69 13.36 -18.78
CA GLY A 642 17.96 14.58 -19.09
C GLY A 642 18.71 15.86 -18.72
N VAL A 643 17.98 16.97 -18.81
CA VAL A 643 18.51 18.31 -18.57
C VAL A 643 17.79 18.93 -17.39
N VAL A 644 18.55 19.51 -16.45
CA VAL A 644 18.02 20.20 -15.28
C VAL A 644 18.06 21.70 -15.53
N TYR A 645 16.92 22.35 -15.35
CA TYR A 645 16.75 23.78 -15.55
C TYR A 645 16.38 24.48 -14.23
N LEU A 646 16.72 25.76 -14.15
CA LEU A 646 16.23 26.65 -13.12
C LEU A 646 14.71 26.80 -13.26
N CYS A 647 13.99 26.73 -12.15
CA CYS A 647 12.57 27.06 -12.07
C CYS A 647 12.35 27.93 -10.84
N ASP A 648 12.00 29.21 -10.99
CA ASP A 648 11.91 30.09 -9.81
C ASP A 648 10.85 29.59 -8.84
N SER A 649 9.59 29.57 -9.27
CA SER A 649 8.47 29.08 -8.46
C SER A 649 7.48 28.24 -9.27
N TRP A 650 6.91 27.21 -8.64
CA TRP A 650 5.82 26.42 -9.23
C TRP A 650 4.96 25.81 -8.12
N GLY A 651 3.63 25.89 -8.26
CA GLY A 651 2.69 25.32 -7.28
C GLY A 651 2.83 25.87 -5.86
N GLY A 652 3.28 27.13 -5.69
CA GLY A 652 3.55 27.73 -4.38
C GLY A 652 4.92 27.37 -3.78
N HIS A 653 5.70 26.51 -4.44
CA HIS A 653 7.05 26.17 -4.03
C HIS A 653 8.08 27.13 -4.63
N PHE A 654 9.06 27.51 -3.82
CA PHE A 654 10.23 28.31 -4.21
C PHE A 654 11.39 28.01 -3.24
N PRO A 655 12.64 27.84 -3.72
CA PRO A 655 13.06 27.75 -5.11
C PRO A 655 12.90 26.34 -5.70
N CYS A 656 12.63 26.24 -7.01
CA CYS A 656 12.46 24.95 -7.70
C CYS A 656 13.57 24.65 -8.72
N ALA A 657 13.70 23.36 -9.05
CA ALA A 657 14.49 22.86 -10.17
C ALA A 657 13.58 22.00 -11.04
N LEU A 658 13.83 22.00 -12.34
CA LEU A 658 13.06 21.23 -13.31
C LEU A 658 13.96 20.22 -14.04
N LYS A 659 13.80 18.94 -13.76
CA LYS A 659 14.46 17.86 -14.51
C LYS A 659 13.57 17.49 -15.70
N SER A 660 14.02 17.83 -16.91
CA SER A 660 13.37 17.47 -18.17
C SER A 660 13.98 16.18 -18.71
N VAL A 661 13.15 15.15 -18.84
CA VAL A 661 13.54 13.83 -19.33
C VAL A 661 12.74 13.52 -20.59
N VAL A 662 13.43 13.11 -21.65
CA VAL A 662 12.79 12.62 -22.89
C VAL A 662 13.04 11.11 -22.96
N PRO A 663 12.07 10.27 -22.60
CA PRO A 663 12.23 8.82 -22.67
C PRO A 663 12.34 8.36 -24.14
N PRO A 664 13.41 7.68 -24.55
CA PRO A 664 13.61 7.28 -25.95
C PRO A 664 12.74 6.07 -26.38
N ASP A 665 12.29 5.26 -25.42
CA ASP A 665 11.46 4.07 -25.65
C ASP A 665 10.54 3.80 -24.45
N ASP A 666 9.64 2.81 -24.59
CA ASP A 666 8.69 2.44 -23.55
C ASP A 666 9.35 1.92 -22.26
N LYS A 667 10.52 1.29 -22.36
CA LYS A 667 11.24 0.77 -21.19
C LYS A 667 11.72 1.93 -20.33
N HIS A 668 12.41 2.90 -20.93
CA HIS A 668 12.87 4.10 -20.21
C HIS A 668 11.70 4.94 -19.69
N TRP A 669 10.57 4.95 -20.39
CA TRP A 669 9.34 5.58 -19.91
C TRP A 669 8.86 4.93 -18.61
N ASN A 670 8.77 3.61 -18.61
CA ASN A 670 8.35 2.82 -17.46
C ASN A 670 9.34 2.94 -16.27
N ASP A 671 10.65 2.93 -16.53
CA ASP A 671 11.68 3.11 -15.52
C ASP A 671 11.59 4.51 -14.86
N LEU A 672 11.39 5.57 -15.66
CA LEU A 672 11.17 6.92 -15.16
C LEU A 672 9.87 7.03 -14.34
N ALA A 673 8.82 6.32 -14.74
CA ALA A 673 7.57 6.33 -14.01
C ALA A 673 7.68 5.62 -12.65
N LEU A 674 8.51 4.59 -12.54
CA LEU A 674 8.87 3.97 -11.26
C LEU A 674 9.72 4.91 -10.39
N GLU A 675 10.72 5.59 -10.96
CA GLU A 675 11.50 6.64 -10.27
C GLU A 675 10.55 7.67 -9.65
N PHE A 676 9.62 8.20 -10.46
CA PHE A 676 8.61 9.14 -10.00
C PHE A 676 7.77 8.60 -8.85
N HIS A 677 7.28 7.36 -8.96
CA HIS A 677 6.45 6.75 -7.94
C HIS A 677 7.22 6.58 -6.62
N TYR A 678 8.46 6.09 -6.64
CA TYR A 678 9.28 5.94 -5.43
C TYR A 678 9.61 7.29 -4.79
N MET A 679 10.00 8.30 -5.58
CA MET A 679 10.25 9.65 -5.04
C MET A 679 9.01 10.23 -4.36
N ARG A 680 7.83 9.98 -4.91
CA ARG A 680 6.57 10.52 -4.40
C ARG A 680 6.03 9.78 -3.18
N SER A 681 6.24 8.46 -3.10
CA SER A 681 5.72 7.65 -1.98
C SER A 681 6.56 7.80 -0.71
N LEU A 682 7.79 8.28 -0.82
CA LEU A 682 8.66 8.53 0.32
C LEU A 682 8.12 9.67 1.21
N PRO A 683 8.07 9.49 2.54
CA PRO A 683 7.86 10.59 3.46
C PRO A 683 8.96 11.65 3.28
N LYS A 684 8.59 12.93 3.44
CA LYS A 684 9.57 14.02 3.39
C LYS A 684 10.66 13.80 4.44
N HIS A 685 11.91 13.99 4.03
CA HIS A 685 13.07 13.76 4.87
C HIS A 685 14.13 14.84 4.63
N GLU A 686 14.83 15.28 5.68
CA GLU A 686 15.79 16.39 5.59
C GLU A 686 16.99 16.10 4.67
N ARG A 687 17.29 14.82 4.44
CA ARG A 687 18.46 14.36 3.67
C ARG A 687 18.11 13.78 2.30
N LEU A 688 16.87 13.93 1.84
CA LEU A 688 16.45 13.57 0.49
C LEU A 688 15.86 14.80 -0.22
N VAL A 689 16.09 14.90 -1.52
CA VAL A 689 15.50 15.97 -2.34
C VAL A 689 14.00 15.74 -2.49
N ASP A 690 13.21 16.75 -2.12
CA ASP A 690 11.76 16.75 -2.22
C ASP A 690 11.28 16.88 -3.68
N LEU A 691 10.32 16.04 -4.06
CA LEU A 691 9.62 16.09 -5.33
C LEU A 691 8.30 16.84 -5.13
N HIS A 692 8.17 18.01 -5.75
CA HIS A 692 6.96 18.82 -5.66
C HIS A 692 5.86 18.34 -6.62
N GLY A 693 6.22 17.81 -7.79
CA GLY A 693 5.23 17.32 -8.75
C GLY A 693 5.82 16.95 -10.11
N SER A 694 4.94 16.69 -11.08
CA SER A 694 5.30 16.30 -12.44
C SER A 694 4.39 16.94 -13.48
N VAL A 695 4.92 17.17 -14.69
CA VAL A 695 4.12 17.60 -15.85
C VAL A 695 4.63 16.88 -17.10
N ILE A 696 3.74 16.33 -17.91
CA ILE A 696 4.09 15.78 -19.23
C ILE A 696 3.88 16.85 -20.30
N ASP A 697 4.98 17.21 -20.96
CA ASP A 697 5.00 18.15 -22.06
C ASP A 697 4.97 17.41 -23.41
N TYR A 698 3.76 17.30 -23.97
CA TYR A 698 3.51 16.75 -25.31
C TYR A 698 3.90 17.72 -26.45
N SER A 699 4.28 18.95 -26.12
CA SER A 699 4.68 19.97 -27.10
C SER A 699 6.20 20.15 -27.17
N TYR A 700 6.95 19.32 -26.47
CA TYR A 700 8.40 19.42 -26.38
C TYR A 700 9.05 19.26 -27.77
N GLY A 701 10.09 20.05 -28.04
CA GLY A 701 10.74 20.09 -29.35
C GLY A 701 9.79 20.44 -30.50
N GLY A 702 8.74 21.23 -30.26
CA GLY A 702 7.73 21.57 -31.27
C GLY A 702 6.72 20.44 -31.55
N GLY A 703 6.59 19.48 -30.64
CA GLY A 703 5.73 18.30 -30.81
C GLY A 703 6.43 17.08 -31.41
N SER A 704 7.74 17.17 -31.67
CA SER A 704 8.55 16.05 -32.15
C SER A 704 8.88 15.01 -31.07
N SER A 705 8.74 15.37 -29.79
CA SER A 705 9.04 14.49 -28.66
C SER A 705 8.14 14.79 -27.47
N ILE A 706 7.97 13.80 -26.59
CA ILE A 706 7.26 13.94 -25.32
C ILE A 706 8.31 14.02 -24.21
N ALA A 707 8.27 15.07 -23.40
CA ALA A 707 9.12 15.20 -22.23
C ALA A 707 8.31 15.05 -20.94
N VAL A 708 8.88 14.34 -19.97
CA VAL A 708 8.41 14.35 -18.58
C VAL A 708 9.23 15.39 -17.83
N LEU A 709 8.54 16.31 -17.18
CA LEU A 709 9.13 17.37 -16.38
C LEU A 709 8.90 17.03 -14.91
N LEU A 710 9.97 16.78 -14.17
CA LEU A 710 9.93 16.56 -12.73
C LEU A 710 10.31 17.85 -12.02
N ILE A 711 9.44 18.34 -11.11
CA ILE A 711 9.64 19.57 -10.36
C ILE A 711 10.12 19.18 -8.97
N THR A 712 11.33 19.57 -8.59
CA THR A 712 11.92 19.31 -7.26
C THR A 712 12.26 20.61 -6.56
N GLU A 713 12.58 20.53 -5.26
CA GLU A 713 13.31 21.62 -4.61
C GLU A 713 14.67 21.85 -5.30
N ARG A 714 15.15 23.09 -5.23
CA ARG A 714 16.46 23.46 -5.78
C ARG A 714 17.48 23.74 -4.70
N LEU A 715 18.59 23.03 -4.80
CA LEU A 715 19.76 23.15 -3.94
C LEU A 715 20.80 24.09 -4.57
N HIS A 716 21.82 24.47 -3.80
CA HIS A 716 22.82 25.45 -4.22
C HIS A 716 23.80 24.89 -5.26
N ARG A 717 24.32 23.67 -5.03
CA ARG A 717 25.31 22.99 -5.88
C ARG A 717 25.33 21.48 -5.58
N ASP A 718 26.01 20.69 -6.41
CA ASP A 718 26.34 19.30 -6.07
C ASP A 718 27.64 19.22 -5.22
N LEU A 719 27.87 18.07 -4.58
CA LEU A 719 29.05 17.85 -3.75
C LEU A 719 30.34 17.87 -4.58
N TYR A 720 30.31 17.45 -5.84
CA TYR A 720 31.46 17.55 -6.75
C TYR A 720 31.94 19.01 -6.90
N ALA A 721 31.03 19.94 -7.17
CA ALA A 721 31.32 21.37 -7.24
C ALA A 721 31.68 21.94 -5.86
N GLY A 722 31.08 21.43 -4.78
CA GLY A 722 31.45 21.76 -3.41
C GLY A 722 32.92 21.46 -3.12
N LEU A 723 33.38 20.23 -3.38
CA LEU A 723 34.77 19.84 -3.15
C LEU A 723 35.73 20.66 -4.00
N LYS A 724 35.42 20.92 -5.28
CA LYS A 724 36.22 21.83 -6.14
C LYS A 724 36.33 23.24 -5.59
N ALA A 725 35.31 23.73 -4.88
CA ALA A 725 35.30 25.04 -4.26
C ALA A 725 36.04 25.10 -2.92
N GLY A 726 36.62 23.99 -2.43
CA GLY A 726 37.45 23.97 -1.22
C GLY A 726 36.65 23.94 0.09
N LEU A 727 35.72 23.00 0.23
CA LEU A 727 35.00 22.78 1.50
C LEU A 727 35.96 22.40 2.65
N SER A 728 35.75 22.98 3.84
CA SER A 728 36.51 22.63 5.04
C SER A 728 36.31 21.16 5.42
N LEU A 729 37.26 20.57 6.14
CA LEU A 729 37.16 19.18 6.59
C LEU A 729 35.92 18.96 7.46
N GLU A 730 35.64 19.87 8.39
CA GLU A 730 34.46 19.81 9.25
C GLU A 730 33.15 19.77 8.44
N THR A 731 33.01 20.66 7.44
CA THR A 731 31.83 20.65 6.56
C THR A 731 31.75 19.38 5.73
N ARG A 732 32.89 18.86 5.26
CA ARG A 732 32.96 17.58 4.52
C ARG A 732 32.51 16.40 5.38
N LEU A 733 32.95 16.32 6.63
CA LEU A 733 32.52 15.27 7.57
C LEU A 733 31.03 15.40 7.92
N GLN A 734 30.52 16.63 8.10
CA GLN A 734 29.08 16.86 8.28
C GLN A 734 28.26 16.40 7.07
N ILE A 735 28.76 16.60 5.84
CA ILE A 735 28.13 16.10 4.62
C ILE A 735 28.12 14.57 4.59
N ALA A 736 29.20 13.89 5.02
CA ALA A 736 29.20 12.43 5.11
C ALA A 736 28.12 11.93 6.08
N LEU A 737 27.98 12.59 7.22
CA LEU A 737 26.94 12.27 8.21
C LEU A 737 25.53 12.43 7.62
N ASP A 738 25.28 13.53 6.92
CA ASP A 738 24.02 13.81 6.24
C ASP A 738 23.68 12.74 5.18
N VAL A 739 24.69 12.27 4.44
CA VAL A 739 24.52 11.18 3.46
C VAL A 739 24.18 9.86 4.16
N VAL A 740 24.88 9.51 5.24
CA VAL A 740 24.56 8.28 6.01
C VAL A 740 23.12 8.31 6.53
N GLU A 741 22.69 9.44 7.08
CA GLU A 741 21.32 9.64 7.54
C GLU A 741 20.30 9.47 6.40
N GLY A 742 20.58 10.03 5.22
CA GLY A 742 19.74 9.85 4.03
C GLY A 742 19.66 8.40 3.53
N ILE A 743 20.79 7.68 3.47
CA ILE A 743 20.80 6.27 3.05
C ILE A 743 20.05 5.40 4.07
N ARG A 744 20.26 5.62 5.38
CA ARG A 744 19.53 4.90 6.43
C ARG A 744 18.03 5.06 6.30
N PHE A 745 17.56 6.27 6.04
CA PHE A 745 16.14 6.53 5.82
C PHE A 745 15.62 5.78 4.58
N LEU A 746 16.33 5.81 3.44
CA LEU A 746 15.92 5.04 2.25
C LEU A 746 15.83 3.54 2.54
N HIS A 747 16.84 2.99 3.23
CA HIS A 747 16.87 1.57 3.61
C HIS A 747 15.72 1.22 4.57
N SER A 748 15.34 2.11 5.50
CA SER A 748 14.20 1.87 6.39
C SER A 748 12.85 1.88 5.65
N GLN A 749 12.79 2.52 4.48
CA GLN A 749 11.64 2.44 3.56
C GLN A 749 11.74 1.24 2.60
N GLY A 750 12.74 0.36 2.77
CA GLY A 750 12.96 -0.83 1.96
C GLY A 750 13.48 -0.54 0.54
N LEU A 751 14.01 0.66 0.28
CA LEU A 751 14.58 1.07 -1.01
C LEU A 751 16.11 1.08 -0.96
N ILE A 752 16.75 0.60 -2.02
CA ILE A 752 18.21 0.70 -2.23
C ILE A 752 18.48 1.75 -3.32
N HIS A 753 19.47 2.64 -3.13
CA HIS A 753 19.77 3.71 -4.08
C HIS A 753 20.58 3.24 -5.31
N ARG A 754 21.65 2.48 -5.11
CA ARG A 754 22.52 1.88 -6.14
C ARG A 754 23.36 2.84 -6.99
N ASP A 755 23.37 4.14 -6.71
CA ASP A 755 24.20 5.12 -7.43
C ASP A 755 24.57 6.31 -6.55
N ILE A 756 24.95 6.01 -5.31
CA ILE A 756 25.52 7.00 -4.39
C ILE A 756 26.87 7.46 -4.92
N LYS A 757 27.01 8.77 -5.20
CA LYS A 757 28.21 9.41 -5.73
C LYS A 757 28.16 10.92 -5.56
N LEU A 758 29.30 11.60 -5.76
CA LEU A 758 29.44 13.06 -5.60
C LEU A 758 28.40 13.89 -6.36
N LYS A 759 27.97 13.47 -7.55
CA LYS A 759 26.99 14.20 -8.37
C LYS A 759 25.54 14.02 -7.92
N ASN A 760 25.26 12.97 -7.14
CA ASN A 760 23.92 12.64 -6.63
C ASN A 760 23.74 13.09 -5.17
N VAL A 761 24.70 13.86 -4.64
CA VAL A 761 24.62 14.52 -3.34
C VAL A 761 24.56 16.03 -3.61
N LEU A 762 23.41 16.64 -3.34
CA LEU A 762 23.20 18.08 -3.49
C LEU A 762 23.39 18.78 -2.15
N LEU A 763 23.87 20.02 -2.20
CA LEU A 763 24.19 20.85 -1.04
C LEU A 763 23.30 22.09 -1.02
N ASP A 764 22.71 22.39 0.12
CA ASP A 764 21.97 23.63 0.33
C ASP A 764 22.94 24.83 0.53
N LYS A 765 22.39 26.02 0.81
CA LYS A 765 23.20 27.22 1.05
C LYS A 765 24.06 27.15 2.32
N LYS A 766 23.74 26.25 3.24
CA LYS A 766 24.47 25.98 4.49
C LYS A 766 25.40 24.76 4.35
N ASN A 767 25.59 24.24 3.14
CA ASN A 767 26.34 23.02 2.84
C ASN A 767 25.82 21.77 3.56
N ARG A 768 24.52 21.70 3.87
CA ARG A 768 23.86 20.46 4.31
C ARG A 768 23.49 19.61 3.11
N ALA A 769 23.65 18.31 3.24
CA ALA A 769 23.55 17.38 2.12
C ALA A 769 22.15 16.77 1.98
N LYS A 770 21.70 16.63 0.74
CA LYS A 770 20.51 15.88 0.35
C LYS A 770 20.84 14.94 -0.81
N ILE A 771 20.39 13.71 -0.73
CA ILE A 771 20.55 12.70 -1.78
C ILE A 771 19.47 12.93 -2.85
N THR A 772 19.84 12.76 -4.12
CA THR A 772 18.97 12.91 -5.29
C THR A 772 19.17 11.78 -6.29
N ASP A 773 18.39 11.78 -7.37
CA ASP A 773 18.47 10.84 -8.50
C ASP A 773 18.16 9.39 -8.11
N LEU A 774 16.90 9.15 -7.75
CA LEU A 774 16.37 7.81 -7.43
C LEU A 774 16.06 6.99 -8.70
N GLY A 775 16.59 7.37 -9.87
CA GLY A 775 16.39 6.66 -11.15
C GLY A 775 16.90 5.23 -11.15
N PHE A 776 17.82 4.91 -10.24
CA PHE A 776 18.28 3.55 -9.99
C PHE A 776 17.70 2.94 -8.72
N CYS A 777 16.80 3.62 -8.00
CA CYS A 777 16.20 3.05 -6.81
C CYS A 777 15.37 1.82 -7.14
N LYS A 778 15.40 0.84 -6.23
CA LYS A 778 14.56 -0.34 -6.34
C LYS A 778 14.22 -0.87 -4.94
N PRO A 779 12.98 -1.33 -4.71
CA PRO A 779 12.65 -2.04 -3.50
C PRO A 779 13.56 -3.26 -3.37
N GLU A 780 14.11 -3.46 -2.19
CA GLU A 780 14.92 -4.63 -1.89
C GLU A 780 14.12 -5.90 -2.29
N ALA A 781 12.81 -5.91 -2.00
CA ALA A 781 11.82 -6.93 -2.35
C ALA A 781 11.81 -7.34 -3.84
N MET A 782 12.23 -6.45 -4.73
CA MET A 782 12.18 -6.61 -6.18
C MET A 782 13.56 -6.81 -6.82
N MET A 783 14.59 -7.06 -6.02
CA MET A 783 15.98 -7.18 -6.48
C MET A 783 16.23 -8.46 -7.27
N SER A 784 16.62 -8.29 -8.53
CA SER A 784 17.13 -9.38 -9.38
C SER A 784 17.99 -8.84 -10.52
N GLY A 785 19.17 -9.42 -10.71
CA GLY A 785 19.92 -9.50 -11.98
C GLY A 785 20.30 -8.21 -12.72
N SER A 786 20.05 -7.03 -12.16
CA SER A 786 20.37 -5.73 -12.81
C SER A 786 21.66 -5.15 -12.26
N ILE A 787 22.59 -4.84 -13.17
CA ILE A 787 23.87 -4.20 -12.89
C ILE A 787 23.73 -2.74 -13.33
N VAL A 788 23.66 -1.83 -12.36
CA VAL A 788 23.46 -0.39 -12.57
C VAL A 788 24.33 0.42 -11.61
N GLY A 789 24.62 1.66 -11.99
CA GLY A 789 25.41 2.60 -11.19
C GLY A 789 26.70 3.04 -11.87
N THR A 790 27.51 3.80 -11.13
CA THR A 790 28.81 4.31 -11.59
C THR A 790 29.93 3.34 -11.23
N PRO A 791 30.73 2.80 -12.18
CA PRO A 791 31.58 1.61 -11.96
C PRO A 791 32.47 1.61 -10.70
N ILE A 792 33.10 2.74 -10.34
CA ILE A 792 33.97 2.82 -9.16
C ILE A 792 33.20 2.75 -7.82
N HIS A 793 31.91 3.10 -7.81
CA HIS A 793 31.05 3.09 -6.62
C HIS A 793 30.22 1.81 -6.51
N MET A 794 30.31 0.91 -7.48
CA MET A 794 29.48 -0.29 -7.53
C MET A 794 30.19 -1.45 -6.83
N ALA A 795 29.48 -2.06 -5.88
CA ALA A 795 29.96 -3.21 -5.13
C ALA A 795 30.22 -4.45 -6.03
N PRO A 796 31.22 -5.28 -5.73
CA PRO A 796 31.60 -6.42 -6.58
C PRO A 796 30.50 -7.49 -6.72
N GLU A 797 29.65 -7.67 -5.72
CA GLU A 797 28.58 -8.67 -5.68
C GLU A 797 27.39 -8.36 -6.59
N LEU A 798 27.26 -7.13 -7.10
CA LEU A 798 26.24 -6.75 -8.10
C LEU A 798 26.23 -7.71 -9.31
N PHE A 799 27.36 -8.35 -9.61
CA PHE A 799 27.60 -9.25 -10.75
C PHE A 799 27.04 -10.64 -10.54
N SER A 800 26.90 -11.05 -9.29
CA SER A 800 26.24 -12.32 -8.96
C SER A 800 24.73 -12.26 -9.25
N GLY A 801 24.18 -11.05 -9.45
CA GLY A 801 22.75 -10.80 -9.57
C GLY A 801 21.99 -10.93 -8.24
N LYS A 802 22.69 -11.26 -7.15
CA LYS A 802 22.17 -11.40 -5.79
C LYS A 802 22.89 -10.41 -4.86
N TYR A 803 22.16 -9.40 -4.40
CA TYR A 803 22.71 -8.37 -3.54
C TYR A 803 21.58 -7.69 -2.76
N ASP A 804 21.95 -7.01 -1.68
CA ASP A 804 21.03 -6.35 -0.74
C ASP A 804 21.43 -4.88 -0.56
N ASN A 805 20.97 -4.25 0.52
CA ASN A 805 21.21 -2.84 0.83
C ASN A 805 22.69 -2.51 1.13
N SER A 806 23.54 -3.51 1.37
CA SER A 806 24.97 -3.33 1.64
C SER A 806 25.76 -2.74 0.46
N VAL A 807 25.19 -2.77 -0.76
CA VAL A 807 25.81 -2.12 -1.94
C VAL A 807 25.88 -0.60 -1.79
N ASP A 808 24.93 0.02 -1.09
CA ASP A 808 24.98 1.46 -0.81
C ASP A 808 26.03 1.78 0.27
N VAL A 809 26.32 0.84 1.18
CA VAL A 809 27.40 0.97 2.17
C VAL A 809 28.76 0.96 1.47
N TYR A 810 28.93 0.09 0.48
CA TYR A 810 30.11 0.09 -0.38
C TYR A 810 30.27 1.42 -1.12
N ALA A 811 29.20 1.88 -1.76
CA ALA A 811 29.20 3.15 -2.50
C ALA A 811 29.50 4.34 -1.56
N PHE A 812 28.99 4.31 -0.33
CA PHE A 812 29.33 5.27 0.70
C PHE A 812 30.80 5.22 1.08
N GLY A 813 31.42 4.04 1.25
CA GLY A 813 32.86 3.93 1.54
C GLY A 813 33.74 4.60 0.48
N ILE A 814 33.39 4.42 -0.80
CA ILE A 814 34.06 5.09 -1.93
C ILE A 814 33.78 6.60 -1.92
N LEU A 815 32.53 7.03 -1.67
CA LEU A 815 32.18 8.45 -1.54
C LEU A 815 32.97 9.10 -0.40
N PHE A 816 33.09 8.42 0.74
CA PHE A 816 33.74 8.93 1.93
C PHE A 816 35.23 9.15 1.70
N TRP A 817 35.89 8.34 0.87
CA TRP A 817 37.25 8.60 0.40
C TRP A 817 37.40 9.95 -0.29
N TYR A 818 36.47 10.31 -1.20
CA TYR A 818 36.47 11.63 -1.86
C TYR A 818 36.20 12.76 -0.85
N VAL A 819 35.29 12.52 0.09
CA VAL A 819 34.97 13.48 1.15
C VAL A 819 36.20 13.77 2.01
N CYS A 820 36.95 12.75 2.46
CA CYS A 820 38.17 12.95 3.25
C CYS A 820 39.31 13.53 2.42
N SER A 821 39.48 13.12 1.16
CA SER A 821 40.56 13.63 0.30
C SER A 821 40.35 15.10 -0.07
N GLY A 822 39.11 15.56 -0.11
CA GLY A 822 38.75 16.93 -0.50
C GLY A 822 38.99 17.18 -1.99
N SER A 823 39.22 16.12 -2.75
CA SER A 823 39.57 16.14 -4.15
C SER A 823 38.48 15.43 -4.95
N VAL A 824 38.37 15.79 -6.23
CA VAL A 824 37.51 15.09 -7.20
C VAL A 824 38.33 14.31 -8.24
N LYS A 825 39.65 14.23 -8.05
CA LYS A 825 40.53 13.44 -8.89
C LYS A 825 40.27 11.95 -8.65
N LEU A 826 40.32 11.17 -9.73
CA LEU A 826 40.20 9.73 -9.64
C LEU A 826 41.38 9.18 -8.81
N PRO A 827 41.18 8.16 -7.95
CA PRO A 827 42.30 7.55 -7.22
C PRO A 827 43.34 6.98 -8.19
N GLU A 828 44.62 7.07 -7.83
CA GLU A 828 45.75 6.62 -8.65
C GLU A 828 45.60 5.15 -9.07
N ALA A 829 45.04 4.33 -8.18
CA ALA A 829 44.72 2.92 -8.44
C ALA A 829 43.82 2.71 -9.68
N PHE A 830 43.03 3.72 -10.05
CA PHE A 830 42.10 3.67 -11.18
C PHE A 830 42.44 4.62 -12.33
N GLU A 831 43.41 5.54 -12.18
CA GLU A 831 43.79 6.50 -13.23
C GLU A 831 44.22 5.84 -14.55
N ARG A 832 44.86 4.66 -14.46
CA ARG A 832 45.31 3.89 -15.64
C ARG A 832 44.21 3.05 -16.30
N CYS A 833 42.98 3.09 -15.79
CA CYS A 833 41.87 2.34 -16.36
C CYS A 833 41.37 3.01 -17.64
N SER A 834 41.68 2.40 -18.78
CA SER A 834 41.33 2.87 -20.12
C SER A 834 39.83 2.77 -20.47
N SER A 835 39.04 1.98 -19.72
CA SER A 835 37.61 1.80 -19.96
C SER A 835 36.84 1.51 -18.67
N LYS A 836 35.51 1.64 -18.73
CA LYS A 836 34.61 1.26 -17.63
C LYS A 836 34.77 -0.21 -17.25
N ASP A 837 34.91 -1.10 -18.23
CA ASP A 837 35.11 -2.54 -18.00
C ASP A 837 36.46 -2.85 -17.37
N HIS A 838 37.50 -2.08 -17.71
CA HIS A 838 38.81 -2.21 -17.08
C HIS A 838 38.75 -1.78 -15.61
N LEU A 839 38.13 -0.64 -15.32
CA LEU A 839 37.91 -0.18 -13.94
C LEU A 839 37.12 -1.22 -13.16
N TRP A 840 36.03 -1.71 -13.76
CA TRP A 840 35.18 -2.74 -13.22
C TRP A 840 35.96 -4.01 -12.82
N ASN A 841 36.77 -4.54 -13.73
CA ASN A 841 37.56 -5.74 -13.50
C ASN A 841 38.58 -5.55 -12.37
N ASN A 842 39.13 -4.36 -12.21
CA ASN A 842 40.03 -4.05 -11.10
C ASN A 842 39.28 -4.02 -9.76
N VAL A 843 38.10 -3.42 -9.70
CA VAL A 843 37.23 -3.47 -8.50
C VAL A 843 36.91 -4.91 -8.12
N ARG A 844 36.57 -5.75 -9.10
CA ARG A 844 36.29 -7.19 -8.90
C ARG A 844 37.50 -7.97 -8.38
N LYS A 845 38.71 -7.61 -8.79
CA LYS A 845 39.98 -8.19 -8.30
C LYS A 845 40.35 -7.71 -6.89
N GLY A 846 39.55 -6.83 -6.28
CA GLY A 846 39.81 -6.30 -4.95
C GLY A 846 40.63 -5.01 -4.94
N VAL A 847 40.89 -4.38 -6.09
CA VAL A 847 41.57 -3.07 -6.14
C VAL A 847 40.66 -2.03 -5.49
N ARG A 848 41.24 -1.19 -4.62
CA ARG A 848 40.56 -0.12 -3.89
C ARG A 848 41.40 1.17 -3.97
N PRO A 849 40.80 2.35 -3.70
CA PRO A 849 41.54 3.60 -3.59
C PRO A 849 42.69 3.53 -2.59
N GLU A 850 43.77 4.24 -2.89
CA GLU A 850 44.96 4.33 -2.04
C GLU A 850 44.71 5.12 -0.74
N ARG A 851 45.50 4.84 0.30
CA ARG A 851 45.50 5.64 1.52
C ARG A 851 46.31 6.92 1.32
N LEU A 852 45.68 8.08 1.50
CA LEU A 852 46.36 9.37 1.43
C LEU A 852 46.88 9.81 2.82
N PRO A 853 47.97 10.60 2.88
CA PRO A 853 48.54 11.07 4.16
C PRO A 853 47.60 11.94 4.99
N ILE A 854 46.59 12.56 4.35
CA ILE A 854 45.60 13.41 5.02
C ILE A 854 44.55 12.62 5.81
N PHE A 855 44.50 11.30 5.65
CA PHE A 855 43.48 10.46 6.30
C PHE A 855 43.88 10.13 7.73
N ASP A 856 43.01 10.49 8.67
CA ASP A 856 43.07 9.99 10.03
C ASP A 856 42.80 8.46 10.07
N GLU A 857 43.36 7.79 11.08
CA GLU A 857 43.29 6.33 11.21
C GLU A 857 41.84 5.81 11.34
N GLU A 858 40.97 6.57 12.00
CA GLU A 858 39.60 6.14 12.28
C GLU A 858 38.73 6.23 11.01
N CYS A 859 38.86 7.31 10.25
CA CYS A 859 38.21 7.46 8.95
C CYS A 859 38.73 6.44 7.93
N TRP A 860 40.04 6.14 7.93
CA TRP A 860 40.59 5.11 7.05
C TRP A 860 40.02 3.72 7.36
N LYS A 861 40.00 3.31 8.65
CA LYS A 861 39.38 2.04 9.07
C LYS A 861 37.90 1.96 8.69
N LEU A 862 37.19 3.07 8.80
CA LEU A 862 35.78 3.15 8.41
C LEU A 862 35.60 2.97 6.89
N MET A 863 36.45 3.58 6.06
CA MET A 863 36.45 3.36 4.61
C MET A 863 36.73 1.89 4.28
N GLU A 864 37.73 1.30 4.92
CA GLU A 864 38.10 -0.12 4.74
C GLU A 864 36.97 -1.08 5.07
N ALA A 865 36.28 -0.84 6.19
CA ALA A 865 35.11 -1.60 6.56
C ALA A 865 33.95 -1.38 5.57
N GLY A 866 33.74 -0.15 5.10
CA GLY A 866 32.66 0.21 4.18
C GLY A 866 32.77 -0.47 2.81
N TRP A 867 33.97 -0.56 2.23
CA TRP A 867 34.18 -1.14 0.89
C TRP A 867 34.69 -2.60 0.90
N ASN A 868 34.44 -3.32 2.00
CA ASN A 868 34.84 -4.72 2.17
C ASN A 868 34.28 -5.58 1.02
N GLY A 869 35.11 -6.53 0.55
CA GLY A 869 34.72 -7.46 -0.52
C GLY A 869 33.59 -8.40 -0.11
N ASP A 870 33.51 -8.78 1.17
CA ASP A 870 32.38 -9.52 1.72
C ASP A 870 31.28 -8.53 2.17
N PRO A 871 30.06 -8.59 1.60
CA PRO A 871 28.95 -7.72 1.98
C PRO A 871 28.54 -7.88 3.45
N SER A 872 28.68 -9.08 4.03
CA SER A 872 28.25 -9.38 5.40
C SER A 872 29.18 -8.83 6.48
N GLU A 873 30.41 -8.48 6.10
CA GLU A 873 31.42 -7.86 6.97
C GLU A 873 31.38 -6.32 6.92
N ARG A 874 30.53 -5.74 6.08
CA ARG A 874 30.36 -4.29 6.02
C ARG A 874 29.57 -3.79 7.23
N PRO A 875 29.93 -2.63 7.80
CA PRO A 875 29.24 -2.09 8.96
C PRO A 875 27.82 -1.67 8.58
N LEU A 876 26.88 -1.91 9.50
CA LEU A 876 25.56 -1.30 9.39
C LEU A 876 25.69 0.22 9.52
N LEU A 877 24.95 0.96 8.70
CA LEU A 877 25.00 2.44 8.72
C LEU A 877 24.60 3.03 10.08
N GLY A 878 23.81 2.29 10.88
CA GLY A 878 23.51 2.66 12.26
C GLY A 878 24.71 2.68 13.20
N ILE A 879 25.79 1.96 12.87
CA ILE A 879 27.08 1.96 13.58
C ILE A 879 28.00 3.04 13.00
N VAL A 880 27.98 3.21 11.67
CA VAL A 880 28.78 4.23 10.96
C VAL A 880 28.46 5.65 11.44
N GLN A 881 27.18 5.96 11.66
CA GLN A 881 26.75 7.30 12.05
C GLN A 881 27.34 7.78 13.39
N PRO A 882 27.23 7.04 14.51
CA PRO A 882 27.89 7.40 15.77
C PRO A 882 29.41 7.55 15.66
N MET A 883 30.08 6.72 14.85
CA MET A 883 31.53 6.82 14.63
C MET A 883 31.90 8.15 13.96
N LEU A 884 31.16 8.56 12.92
CA LEU A 884 31.37 9.85 12.26
C LEU A 884 31.07 11.04 13.18
N GLN A 885 30.06 10.93 14.05
CA GLN A 885 29.74 11.96 15.04
C GLN A 885 30.87 12.13 16.06
N ALA A 886 31.42 11.03 16.58
CA ALA A 886 32.57 11.07 17.48
C ALA A 886 33.81 11.72 16.83
N ASN A 887 34.03 11.47 15.53
CA ASN A 887 35.13 12.10 14.77
C ASN A 887 34.91 13.61 14.57
N LEU A 888 33.66 14.06 14.45
CA LEU A 888 33.33 15.47 14.37
C LEU A 888 33.57 16.18 15.71
N GLU A 889 33.20 15.55 16.83
CA GLU A 889 33.36 16.08 18.19
C GLU A 889 34.82 16.08 18.67
N SER A 890 35.66 15.17 18.18
CA SER A 890 37.09 15.07 18.51
C SER A 890 38.01 15.92 17.64
N SER A 891 37.47 16.57 16.59
CA SER A 891 38.23 17.50 15.75
C SER A 891 38.71 18.72 16.58
N PRO A 892 40.00 19.11 16.54
CA PRO A 892 40.63 20.02 17.52
C PRO A 892 40.23 21.52 17.38
N THR A 893 39.04 21.85 16.93
CA THR A 893 38.60 23.25 16.72
C THR A 893 37.46 23.71 17.65
N CYS A 894 36.90 22.84 18.49
CA CYS A 894 35.79 23.21 19.38
C CYS A 894 36.18 23.45 20.86
N CYS A 895 37.38 23.94 21.13
CA CYS A 895 37.81 24.37 22.47
C CYS A 895 38.35 25.80 22.45
N SER A 896 37.45 26.79 22.37
CA SER A 896 37.74 28.13 22.87
C SER A 896 36.99 28.33 24.19
N GLY A 897 37.72 28.28 25.30
CA GLY A 897 37.27 28.80 26.60
C GLY A 897 37.21 27.84 27.79
N ASN A 898 38.35 27.29 28.23
CA ASN A 898 38.83 27.31 29.64
C ASN A 898 39.92 26.23 29.87
N PRO A 899 41.15 26.58 30.28
CA PRO A 899 42.13 25.60 30.68
C PRO A 899 41.99 25.33 32.19
N LYS A 900 41.46 24.16 32.58
CA LYS A 900 41.79 23.42 33.82
C LYS A 900 40.91 22.18 34.01
N ALA A 901 41.41 21.01 33.60
CA ALA A 901 41.33 19.73 34.32
C ALA A 901 41.98 18.62 33.46
N PRO A 902 42.79 17.71 34.03
CA PRO A 902 43.36 16.59 33.27
C PRO A 902 42.29 15.50 33.06
N CYS A 903 42.01 15.16 31.80
CA CYS A 903 41.14 14.03 31.46
C CYS A 903 41.83 12.70 31.83
N SER A 904 41.22 11.96 32.75
CA SER A 904 41.56 10.59 33.08
C SER A 904 41.33 9.66 31.88
N SER A 905 42.32 8.84 31.58
CA SER A 905 42.29 7.71 30.64
C SER A 905 41.04 6.84 30.80
N ARG A 906 40.19 6.78 29.77
CA ARG A 906 39.20 5.71 29.61
C ARG A 906 39.70 4.71 28.57
N ASN A 907 40.01 3.51 29.05
CA ASN A 907 40.28 2.34 28.23
C ASN A 907 39.05 2.02 27.37
N VAL A 908 39.22 2.05 26.05
CA VAL A 908 38.25 1.48 25.10
C VAL A 908 38.41 -0.03 25.14
N THR A 909 37.50 -0.71 25.81
CA THR A 909 37.37 -2.17 25.74
C THR A 909 36.87 -2.58 24.35
N SER A 910 37.67 -3.43 23.69
CA SER A 910 37.36 -4.17 22.45
C SER A 910 35.94 -4.74 22.45
N VAL A 911 35.08 -4.25 21.55
CA VAL A 911 33.75 -4.83 21.28
C VAL A 911 33.91 -5.99 20.30
N LYS A 912 34.24 -7.17 20.83
CA LYS A 912 33.88 -8.46 20.23
C LYS A 912 32.69 -9.01 21.02
N GLY A 913 31.47 -8.71 20.56
CA GLY A 913 30.26 -9.22 21.19
C GLY A 913 29.07 -8.28 21.13
N ALA A 914 28.54 -8.05 19.92
CA ALA A 914 27.23 -7.42 19.75
C ALA A 914 26.55 -8.00 18.49
N LYS A 915 26.29 -9.31 18.51
CA LYS A 915 25.32 -9.99 17.62
C LYS A 915 24.22 -10.56 18.50
N ALA A 916 23.34 -9.71 19.02
CA ALA A 916 22.00 -10.05 19.53
C ALA A 916 21.46 -8.84 20.30
N LEU A 917 20.65 -8.00 19.65
CA LEU A 917 19.56 -7.19 20.22
C LEU A 917 19.22 -6.08 19.21
N GLU A 918 18.43 -6.44 18.20
CA GLU A 918 17.48 -5.56 17.50
C GLU A 918 16.74 -6.42 16.47
N MET A 919 15.88 -7.32 16.96
CA MET A 919 14.91 -8.05 16.12
C MET A 919 13.47 -7.88 16.62
N GLU A 920 13.23 -6.88 17.47
CA GLU A 920 11.88 -6.49 17.90
C GLU A 920 11.60 -5.05 17.44
N LYS A 921 11.27 -4.94 16.15
CA LYS A 921 10.47 -3.90 15.46
C LYS A 921 10.94 -3.76 14.01
N PHE A 922 10.70 -4.82 13.24
CA PHE A 922 10.57 -4.81 11.78
C PHE A 922 9.47 -5.80 11.37
#